data_AF-A0AAW4DTW3-F1
#
_entry.id   AF-A0AAW4DTW3-F1
#
_cell.length_a   1.000
_cell.length_b   1.000
_cell.length_c   1.000
_cell.angle_alpha   90.00
_cell.angle_beta   90.00
_cell.angle_gamma   90.00
#
_symmetry.space_group_name_H-M   'P 1'
#
loop_
_entity.id
_entity.type
_entity.pdbx_description
1 polymer ?
#
loop_
_entity_poly.entity_id
_entity_poly.type
_entity_poly.pdbx_seq_one_letter_code
_entity_poly.pdbx_strand_id
1 'polypeptide(L)'
;LGAILLGVVLSIGAGAAPAMGESWGAARTTPAGDIMQTGCSPNVFINGRNAALATQTTAKCENHPAPILIADGSTNVFINGHPAARKGDKVTCGAKIGTGSNNVFIGGGTKRYLKVNEEVPEALRVAVDIAIIVASMGRAGLPMLTKGLAQGLKAVAPCALKVAALAGGSYLFGRFVAGPAINGVIGGFSGNPVDLTNGRKLLLEEGETDFALPGLMPIEWSRFYASDLNVDSVLGKGWVLPWEQSLRRNGSFVYLIDNQGRSVPFVNVEPGHSIYNPYEQMHLVRTQGGHYMLQTQDNIFFYFGEVPNDSKPVPLQRIENALGHYLHFSRTEEGTLTDISATGNVHVHLQYEHPLGRLTSVKRIVNKEAVETLARYHYDDNGQLSDVYNRNGDSIRSFSYTDGVMTRHSNALGLDCYYRWETIDGQPRVVEHWTSDGEHYHYRYDFKQRTSWAVDVLGRELEVHYNEDRRVTSGRDYGGEHYTIDIDENGNITGLVLPDDNTLTFKYDHLSRLVEETDPLGRKITYKHHLATTLVTQTTYPDGSTWKARYDSRGNLLIETDALGHKTEYLNSEDGLPHTIIDATYKSKYLWWNSLAQVVRFQDCSGKDTHYRYDDRGHLIAVTDALNTTTTLERKPDGEVLRINHPDGTSENFTYNALGQVVSHTNGKGQITRLSRNARGLPTRREDAKGKAVAYQYDKAIRLIALTNENDATYNFAYDNSDRLIEEKRIDNLTRRFSYNLGGHLTQVEEIGYGDKGEQPRRSTFLERDPIGRLLAKLNDDARQDYTYDDGDRLLSIQRKQTDTGRKLGVTAEKLEFTYDLLGRLVKETTPQGTLAYDYDPLSNLTTLTLPTGQHLNHLYYGSGHLHQLNLDGQLISDMERDDLHREIYRTQGKLTSCFGYDSMGRKAWQYATTLPAEKLSQIQNPLIKPERYVEHAYNSIHRRYEYDPAGELSRTLDKLRGETRYEYEANGQLLARNNGLIVDGEEFRYDAAANRLNFNTSRFDHVKDNRLKQWRNHEYKYDAWGNLIEKAVGIVRWQTFTYDCENRLVKTETMADTQVESTSSYQYDSLGRRVGKQSEIKGQSDQKRFLWQGLRMLREESPGQSSLYLYEPGSYAPLARVDEKEGETENKVYYYHTDQIGTPLEMTDADGQIVWQAKYRAWGAIEKLVVNEVEQNLRFQGQYFDVETGL
;
A
#
# COMPACT_ATOMS: atom_id res chain seq x y z
N LEU A 1 4.20 1.35 -12.03
CA LEU A 1 5.32 1.75 -11.14
C LEU A 1 5.01 2.92 -10.20
N GLY A 2 3.89 3.66 -10.33
CA GLY A 2 3.49 4.72 -9.38
C GLY A 2 3.17 4.29 -7.93
N ALA A 3 3.59 3.10 -7.49
CA ALA A 3 3.37 2.57 -6.15
C ALA A 3 4.28 3.23 -5.08
N ILE A 4 5.45 3.72 -5.48
CA ILE A 4 6.49 4.25 -4.57
C ILE A 4 6.08 5.58 -3.91
N LEU A 5 5.12 6.33 -4.49
CA LEU A 5 4.70 7.64 -3.98
C LEU A 5 3.20 7.81 -3.74
N LEU A 6 2.32 6.99 -4.34
CA LEU A 6 0.95 6.87 -3.83
C LEU A 6 0.94 6.28 -2.41
N GLY A 7 1.93 5.44 -2.08
CA GLY A 7 2.22 4.95 -0.73
C GLY A 7 2.66 6.01 0.29
N VAL A 8 2.75 7.29 -0.10
CA VAL A 8 3.00 8.44 0.79
C VAL A 8 1.76 9.36 0.92
N VAL A 9 0.75 9.21 0.05
CA VAL A 9 -0.42 10.11 0.00
C VAL A 9 -1.75 9.42 0.33
N LEU A 10 -1.91 8.12 0.02
CA LEU A 10 -3.12 7.36 0.38
C LEU A 10 -2.93 6.43 1.59
N SER A 11 -1.71 6.23 2.07
CA SER A 11 -1.41 5.44 3.27
C SER A 11 -1.66 6.19 4.59
N ILE A 12 -1.71 7.52 4.53
CA ILE A 12 -2.14 8.39 5.64
C ILE A 12 -3.64 8.19 5.95
N GLY A 13 -4.40 7.58 5.03
CA GLY A 13 -5.74 7.04 5.28
C GLY A 13 -5.69 5.54 5.62
N ALA A 14 -5.66 5.22 6.92
CA ALA A 14 -5.75 3.86 7.46
C ALA A 14 -4.54 2.92 7.21
N GLY A 15 -3.30 3.43 7.27
CA GLY A 15 -2.14 2.62 7.68
C GLY A 15 -0.83 2.89 6.94
N ALA A 16 -0.02 3.81 7.47
CA ALA A 16 1.45 3.80 7.40
C ALA A 16 2.06 4.81 8.39
N ALA A 17 3.35 4.62 8.70
CA ALA A 17 4.26 5.53 9.42
C ALA A 17 5.71 5.11 9.09
N PRO A 18 6.78 5.86 9.47
CA PRO A 18 6.89 7.24 10.01
C PRO A 18 7.88 8.15 9.20
N ALA A 19 8.14 9.42 9.63
CA ALA A 19 9.47 10.13 9.59
C ALA A 19 9.48 11.69 9.83
N MET A 20 10.13 12.15 10.93
CA MET A 20 11.25 13.15 11.09
C MET A 20 11.34 14.51 10.29
N GLY A 21 11.73 15.70 10.83
CA GLY A 21 11.58 16.26 12.22
C GLY A 21 12.60 17.27 12.92
N GLU A 22 12.63 18.63 12.73
CA GLU A 22 13.26 19.77 13.58
C GLU A 22 14.49 20.71 13.14
N SER A 23 14.59 21.92 13.74
CA SER A 23 15.68 22.95 14.03
C SER A 23 16.71 23.56 13.02
N TRP A 24 17.31 24.76 13.34
CA TRP A 24 18.79 25.12 13.31
C TRP A 24 19.19 26.63 13.59
N GLY A 25 20.05 26.92 14.59
CA GLY A 25 21.12 28.00 14.72
C GLY A 25 20.88 29.54 14.53
N ALA A 26 21.81 30.51 14.78
CA ALA A 26 23.08 30.64 15.57
C ALA A 26 23.73 32.09 15.58
N ALA A 27 24.59 32.48 16.57
CA ALA A 27 25.43 33.73 16.67
C ALA A 27 26.46 33.74 17.86
N ARG A 28 27.80 34.07 17.89
CA ARG A 28 28.95 34.62 17.08
C ARG A 28 30.33 34.04 17.55
N THR A 29 31.50 33.98 16.87
CA THR A 29 32.04 33.89 15.45
C THR A 29 33.61 33.90 15.45
N THR A 30 34.32 32.96 14.77
CA THR A 30 35.82 32.92 14.59
C THR A 30 36.26 33.07 13.09
N PRO A 31 37.45 33.62 12.71
CA PRO A 31 37.70 34.06 11.32
C PRO A 31 38.56 33.14 10.41
N ALA A 32 38.02 32.71 9.27
CA ALA A 32 38.77 32.19 8.11
C ALA A 32 38.03 32.44 6.78
N GLY A 33 38.75 32.73 5.68
CA GLY A 33 38.11 33.06 4.40
C GLY A 33 39.07 33.37 3.25
N ASP A 34 39.52 32.35 2.53
CA ASP A 34 40.37 32.50 1.34
C ASP A 34 39.60 32.29 0.04
N ILE A 35 39.87 33.12 -0.97
CA ILE A 35 39.14 33.13 -2.24
C ILE A 35 39.54 31.93 -3.12
N MET A 36 38.54 31.22 -3.67
CA MET A 36 38.72 30.18 -4.68
C MET A 36 38.51 30.74 -6.10
N GLN A 37 39.12 30.11 -7.10
CA GLN A 37 39.02 30.55 -8.50
C GLN A 37 37.61 30.37 -9.09
N THR A 38 36.83 29.41 -8.58
CA THR A 38 35.47 29.12 -9.03
C THR A 38 34.56 30.34 -8.82
N GLY A 39 33.94 30.81 -9.90
CA GLY A 39 33.06 31.98 -9.89
C GLY A 39 33.78 33.34 -9.78
N CYS A 40 35.11 33.40 -9.93
CA CYS A 40 35.83 34.66 -10.16
C CYS A 40 35.59 35.19 -11.60
N SER A 41 35.87 36.47 -11.83
CA SER A 41 35.81 37.09 -13.16
C SER A 41 36.78 36.41 -14.15
N PRO A 42 36.33 35.92 -15.33
CA PRO A 42 37.19 35.25 -16.29
C PRO A 42 38.17 36.17 -17.04
N ASN A 43 37.93 37.50 -17.03
CA ASN A 43 38.63 38.47 -17.89
C ASN A 43 39.12 39.73 -17.16
N VAL A 44 38.76 39.97 -15.90
CA VAL A 44 39.28 41.08 -15.10
C VAL A 44 40.23 40.57 -14.02
N PHE A 45 41.44 41.12 -13.99
CA PHE A 45 42.53 40.63 -13.14
C PHE A 45 43.09 41.73 -12.23
N ILE A 46 43.38 41.37 -10.98
CA ILE A 46 44.03 42.21 -9.97
C ILE A 46 45.37 41.55 -9.63
N ASN A 47 46.48 42.24 -9.90
CA ASN A 47 47.85 41.70 -9.75
C ASN A 47 48.05 40.30 -10.38
N GLY A 48 47.48 40.09 -11.57
CA GLY A 48 47.60 38.82 -12.31
C GLY A 48 46.71 37.67 -11.81
N ARG A 49 45.81 37.91 -10.84
CA ARG A 49 44.79 36.94 -10.39
C ARG A 49 43.39 37.41 -10.75
N ASN A 50 42.48 36.49 -11.08
CA ASN A 50 41.09 36.79 -11.40
C ASN A 50 40.40 37.56 -10.25
N ALA A 51 39.59 38.58 -10.58
CA ALA A 51 38.90 39.40 -9.59
C ALA A 51 37.67 38.69 -8.98
N ALA A 52 37.48 38.85 -7.67
CA ALA A 52 36.40 38.20 -6.92
C ALA A 52 35.08 38.99 -6.95
N LEU A 53 33.98 38.26 -6.99
CA LEU A 53 32.62 38.74 -7.21
C LEU A 53 31.70 38.26 -6.07
N ALA A 54 31.00 39.18 -5.42
CA ALA A 54 29.92 38.81 -4.50
C ALA A 54 28.82 38.03 -5.24
N THR A 55 28.12 37.15 -4.52
CA THR A 55 27.12 36.19 -5.02
C THR A 55 27.59 35.10 -6.00
N GLN A 56 28.79 35.18 -6.56
CA GLN A 56 29.28 34.24 -7.59
C GLN A 56 30.57 33.50 -7.17
N THR A 57 31.55 34.22 -6.64
CA THR A 57 32.84 33.63 -6.26
C THR A 57 32.70 32.80 -4.99
N THR A 58 33.28 31.60 -4.99
CA THR A 58 33.38 30.78 -3.78
C THR A 58 34.65 31.10 -2.98
N ALA A 59 34.61 30.79 -1.70
CA ALA A 59 35.70 30.92 -0.76
C ALA A 59 35.76 29.69 0.15
N LYS A 60 36.95 29.43 0.69
CA LYS A 60 37.22 28.42 1.71
C LYS A 60 37.23 29.07 3.09
N CYS A 61 36.40 28.55 4.00
CA CYS A 61 36.48 28.87 5.43
C CYS A 61 36.92 27.61 6.18
N GLU A 62 37.85 27.73 7.12
CA GLU A 62 38.38 26.57 7.87
C GLU A 62 37.33 25.93 8.79
N ASN A 63 36.28 26.68 9.16
CA ASN A 63 35.14 26.18 9.93
C ASN A 63 34.05 25.54 9.05
N HIS A 64 34.16 25.49 7.72
CA HIS A 64 33.12 24.96 6.81
C HIS A 64 33.74 24.10 5.69
N PRO A 65 33.39 22.80 5.56
CA PRO A 65 34.07 21.89 4.61
C PRO A 65 33.71 22.12 3.14
N ALA A 66 32.56 22.74 2.85
CA ALA A 66 32.09 23.02 1.49
C ALA A 66 32.50 24.44 1.03
N PRO A 67 32.73 24.67 -0.28
CA PRO A 67 32.95 26.02 -0.81
C PRO A 67 31.72 26.91 -0.59
N ILE A 68 31.90 28.04 0.08
CA ILE A 68 30.83 28.99 0.44
C ILE A 68 30.92 30.25 -0.41
N LEU A 69 29.80 30.92 -0.66
CA LEU A 69 29.77 32.13 -1.49
C LEU A 69 30.17 33.39 -0.71
N ILE A 70 30.78 34.35 -1.42
CA ILE A 70 30.99 35.70 -0.91
C ILE A 70 29.63 36.41 -0.80
N ALA A 71 29.31 36.89 0.40
CA ALA A 71 28.00 37.44 0.77
C ALA A 71 27.94 38.97 0.76
N ASP A 72 29.07 39.65 1.01
CA ASP A 72 29.20 41.10 1.00
C ASP A 72 30.04 41.59 -0.21
N GLY A 73 29.77 42.80 -0.71
CA GLY A 73 30.54 43.40 -1.81
C GLY A 73 30.33 44.92 -1.94
N SER A 74 30.99 45.53 -2.92
CA SER A 74 30.90 46.99 -3.17
C SER A 74 29.52 47.42 -3.66
N THR A 75 29.02 48.53 -3.09
CA THR A 75 27.77 49.21 -3.48
C THR A 75 27.79 49.86 -4.85
N ASN A 76 28.96 50.25 -5.38
CA ASN A 76 29.07 51.04 -6.61
C ASN A 76 30.21 50.64 -7.56
N VAL A 77 31.03 49.63 -7.23
CA VAL A 77 32.00 49.04 -8.14
C VAL A 77 31.57 47.63 -8.52
N PHE A 78 31.28 47.44 -9.80
CA PHE A 78 30.83 46.16 -10.37
C PHE A 78 31.84 45.65 -11.39
N ILE A 79 32.02 44.33 -11.43
CA ILE A 79 32.87 43.62 -12.40
C ILE A 79 31.97 42.59 -13.07
N ASN A 80 31.87 42.64 -14.40
CA ASN A 80 30.99 41.79 -15.22
C ASN A 80 29.53 41.78 -14.73
N GLY A 81 29.02 42.90 -14.25
CA GLY A 81 27.66 43.05 -13.71
C GLY A 81 27.46 42.62 -12.25
N HIS A 82 28.44 41.94 -11.64
CA HIS A 82 28.38 41.51 -10.24
C HIS A 82 29.15 42.46 -9.30
N PRO A 83 28.75 42.61 -8.02
CA PRO A 83 29.44 43.50 -7.09
C PRO A 83 30.87 43.02 -6.81
N ALA A 84 31.85 43.90 -6.87
CA ALA A 84 33.25 43.54 -6.62
C ALA A 84 33.49 43.27 -5.12
N ALA A 85 34.14 42.15 -4.80
CA ALA A 85 34.42 41.73 -3.43
C ALA A 85 35.83 42.14 -2.96
N ARG A 86 36.01 42.36 -1.64
CA ARG A 86 37.28 42.83 -1.05
C ARG A 86 37.67 42.04 0.19
N LYS A 87 38.95 42.12 0.55
CA LYS A 87 39.45 41.72 1.88
C LYS A 87 38.64 42.42 2.97
N GLY A 88 38.11 41.64 3.92
CA GLY A 88 37.26 42.12 5.01
C GLY A 88 35.75 42.08 4.76
N ASP A 89 35.28 41.97 3.51
CA ASP A 89 33.87 41.66 3.20
C ASP A 89 33.55 40.22 3.67
N LYS A 90 32.31 39.94 4.11
CA LYS A 90 31.89 38.62 4.61
C LYS A 90 31.56 37.59 3.53
N VAL A 91 31.70 36.32 3.91
CA VAL A 91 31.16 35.11 3.26
C VAL A 91 29.90 34.62 4.01
N THR A 92 29.11 33.73 3.43
CA THR A 92 27.80 33.30 3.99
C THR A 92 27.86 32.70 5.41
N CYS A 93 29.00 32.14 5.82
CA CYS A 93 29.21 31.63 7.19
C CYS A 93 29.54 32.69 8.25
N GLY A 94 29.56 33.97 7.89
CA GLY A 94 29.83 35.06 8.84
C GLY A 94 31.31 35.42 9.02
N ALA A 95 32.22 34.56 8.60
CA ALA A 95 33.64 34.88 8.49
C ALA A 95 33.92 35.97 7.43
N LYS A 96 35.14 36.51 7.44
CA LYS A 96 35.59 37.60 6.55
C LYS A 96 36.69 37.11 5.62
N ILE A 97 36.74 37.67 4.42
CA ILE A 97 37.82 37.41 3.45
C ILE A 97 39.16 37.89 4.04
N GLY A 98 40.10 36.97 4.23
CA GLY A 98 41.40 37.20 4.89
C GLY A 98 42.50 37.68 3.94
N THR A 99 42.49 37.24 2.69
CA THR A 99 43.48 37.58 1.66
C THR A 99 42.97 38.62 0.65
N GLY A 100 43.89 39.29 -0.04
CA GLY A 100 43.56 40.34 -1.02
C GLY A 100 44.80 41.08 -1.52
N SER A 101 44.61 42.00 -2.45
CA SER A 101 45.69 42.87 -2.94
C SER A 101 46.04 43.96 -1.91
N ASN A 102 47.33 44.20 -1.70
CA ASN A 102 47.83 45.23 -0.79
C ASN A 102 48.03 46.61 -1.45
N ASN A 103 47.83 46.72 -2.77
CA ASN A 103 48.05 47.96 -3.54
C ASN A 103 46.94 48.29 -4.55
N VAL A 104 45.82 47.55 -4.55
CA VAL A 104 44.64 47.84 -5.41
C VAL A 104 43.42 48.01 -4.51
N PHE A 105 42.81 49.19 -4.57
CA PHE A 105 41.69 49.57 -3.70
C PHE A 105 40.40 49.66 -4.51
N ILE A 106 39.36 48.95 -4.06
CA ILE A 106 38.02 48.93 -4.69
C ILE A 106 37.10 49.82 -3.85
N GLY A 107 36.61 50.89 -4.46
CA GLY A 107 35.75 51.89 -3.81
C GLY A 107 34.34 51.38 -3.43
N GLY A 108 33.56 52.28 -2.82
CA GLY A 108 32.18 52.03 -2.40
C GLY A 108 32.04 51.51 -0.97
N GLY A 109 30.89 51.77 -0.35
CA GLY A 109 30.51 51.11 0.91
C GLY A 109 30.22 49.62 0.70
N THR A 110 30.33 48.82 1.76
CA THR A 110 29.91 47.41 1.73
C THR A 110 28.38 47.29 1.77
N LYS A 111 27.81 46.46 0.89
CA LYS A 111 26.43 45.97 0.96
C LYS A 111 26.42 44.45 1.04
N ARG A 112 25.45 43.90 1.76
CA ARG A 112 25.15 42.47 1.81
C ARG A 112 24.22 42.06 0.67
N TYR A 113 24.56 40.97 0.01
CA TYR A 113 23.84 40.39 -1.13
C TYR A 113 23.38 38.94 -0.89
N LEU A 114 23.96 38.22 0.09
CA LEU A 114 23.47 36.91 0.57
C LEU A 114 23.26 36.92 2.10
N LYS A 115 22.40 36.03 2.62
CA LYS A 115 22.22 35.85 4.08
C LYS A 115 23.55 35.39 4.72
N VAL A 116 23.75 35.82 5.97
CA VAL A 116 24.94 35.53 6.78
C VAL A 116 24.50 35.02 8.15
N ASN A 117 25.06 33.89 8.58
CA ASN A 117 24.87 33.31 9.92
C ASN A 117 26.09 33.58 10.82
N GLU A 118 25.98 33.37 12.14
CA GLU A 118 27.05 33.57 13.15
C GLU A 118 27.02 32.35 14.17
N GLU A 119 27.90 32.20 15.19
CA GLU A 119 28.11 30.92 16.00
C GLU A 119 27.64 30.92 17.51
N VAL A 120 26.51 30.25 17.88
CA VAL A 120 25.72 30.22 19.16
C VAL A 120 26.40 30.52 20.56
N PRO A 121 25.69 31.15 21.54
CA PRO A 121 26.12 31.28 22.96
C PRO A 121 26.03 30.01 23.84
N GLU A 122 26.45 30.14 25.11
CA GLU A 122 26.90 29.06 26.01
C GLU A 122 25.85 28.02 26.48
N ALA A 123 24.55 28.33 26.45
CA ALA A 123 23.49 27.46 27.00
C ALA A 123 23.09 26.26 26.12
N LEU A 124 23.63 26.13 24.90
CA LEU A 124 23.12 25.24 23.84
C LEU A 124 24.05 24.04 23.52
N ARG A 125 24.95 23.69 24.45
CA ARG A 125 26.14 22.85 24.21
C ARG A 125 25.92 21.39 23.78
N VAL A 126 24.70 20.84 23.84
CA VAL A 126 24.42 19.44 23.44
C VAL A 126 24.02 19.35 21.96
N ALA A 127 22.95 20.05 21.55
CA ALA A 127 22.52 20.07 20.14
C ALA A 127 23.58 20.67 19.20
N VAL A 128 24.41 21.59 19.71
CA VAL A 128 25.55 22.16 18.96
C VAL A 128 26.62 21.11 18.62
N ASP A 129 26.86 20.10 19.46
CA ASP A 129 27.85 19.06 19.16
C ASP A 129 27.36 18.15 18.00
N ILE A 130 26.06 17.83 17.93
CA ILE A 130 25.45 17.07 16.81
C ILE A 130 25.52 17.89 15.50
N ALA A 131 25.15 19.16 15.55
CA ALA A 131 25.25 20.06 14.40
C ALA A 131 26.71 20.24 13.89
N ILE A 132 27.67 20.32 14.82
CA ILE A 132 29.11 20.35 14.50
C ILE A 132 29.55 19.02 13.87
N ILE A 133 29.05 17.88 14.33
CA ILE A 133 29.45 16.56 13.80
C ILE A 133 29.09 16.43 12.31
N VAL A 134 27.86 16.76 11.92
CA VAL A 134 27.42 16.78 10.50
C VAL A 134 28.29 17.74 9.68
N ALA A 135 28.70 18.88 10.24
CA ALA A 135 29.62 19.82 9.61
C ALA A 135 31.12 19.39 9.63
N SER A 136 31.51 18.41 10.46
CA SER A 136 32.90 18.02 10.69
C SER A 136 33.41 16.89 9.81
N MET A 137 32.52 16.19 9.10
CA MET A 137 32.83 14.98 8.30
C MET A 137 33.93 15.18 7.23
N GLY A 138 34.28 16.44 6.90
CA GLY A 138 35.46 16.77 6.10
C GLY A 138 36.82 16.46 6.76
N ARG A 139 36.86 16.05 8.04
CA ARG A 139 38.07 15.56 8.74
C ARG A 139 38.14 14.02 8.82
N ALA A 140 37.74 13.33 7.76
CA ALA A 140 38.10 11.93 7.57
C ALA A 140 39.64 11.80 7.47
N GLY A 141 40.28 11.34 8.55
CA GLY A 141 41.67 10.91 8.51
C GLY A 141 41.83 9.71 7.57
N LEU A 142 42.93 9.63 6.82
CA LEU A 142 43.20 8.47 5.96
C LEU A 142 43.14 7.19 6.80
N PRO A 143 42.44 6.13 6.35
CA PRO A 143 42.35 4.90 7.11
C PRO A 143 43.72 4.24 7.23
N MET A 144 44.25 4.12 8.45
CA MET A 144 45.42 3.29 8.73
C MET A 144 45.05 1.80 8.60
N LEU A 145 45.01 1.32 7.35
CA LEU A 145 44.73 -0.07 6.99
C LEU A 145 45.90 -1.00 7.35
N THR A 146 46.11 -1.24 8.64
CA THR A 146 46.80 -2.46 9.10
C THR A 146 45.82 -3.63 9.00
N LYS A 147 45.99 -4.47 7.96
CA LYS A 147 45.05 -5.57 7.64
C LYS A 147 44.71 -6.50 8.82
N GLY A 148 45.56 -6.59 9.83
CA GLY A 148 45.32 -7.39 11.05
C GLY A 148 44.25 -6.85 12.00
N LEU A 149 43.84 -5.58 11.92
CA LEU A 149 42.77 -5.04 12.78
C LEU A 149 41.36 -5.36 12.28
N ALA A 150 41.15 -5.47 10.96
CA ALA A 150 39.82 -5.70 10.38
C ALA A 150 39.20 -7.03 10.81
N GLN A 151 40.01 -8.09 10.96
CA GLN A 151 39.53 -9.39 11.46
C GLN A 151 39.07 -9.34 12.92
N GLY A 152 39.58 -8.41 13.73
CA GLY A 152 39.20 -8.26 15.14
C GLY A 152 37.97 -7.38 15.39
N LEU A 153 37.39 -6.77 14.34
CA LEU A 153 36.26 -5.83 14.43
C LEU A 153 34.93 -6.42 13.97
N LYS A 154 34.91 -7.68 13.50
CA LYS A 154 33.69 -8.36 13.09
C LYS A 154 32.83 -8.77 14.29
N ALA A 155 31.80 -7.98 14.59
CA ALA A 155 30.68 -8.48 15.38
C ALA A 155 29.83 -9.46 14.54
N VAL A 156 29.26 -10.47 15.21
CA VAL A 156 28.30 -11.40 14.59
C VAL A 156 26.96 -10.68 14.46
N ALA A 157 26.82 -9.91 13.38
CA ALA A 157 25.53 -9.40 12.92
C ALA A 157 24.70 -10.56 12.34
N PRO A 158 23.46 -10.81 12.84
CA PRO A 158 22.60 -11.86 12.29
C PRO A 158 22.34 -11.63 10.79
N CYS A 159 22.41 -12.70 9.99
CA CYS A 159 22.20 -12.64 8.53
C CYS A 159 20.87 -11.94 8.19
N ALA A 160 19.81 -12.30 8.92
CA ALA A 160 18.45 -11.79 8.78
C ALA A 160 18.33 -10.26 8.81
N LEU A 161 19.14 -9.52 9.58
CA LEU A 161 19.05 -8.05 9.63
C LEU A 161 19.50 -7.40 8.30
N LYS A 162 20.57 -7.92 7.68
CA LYS A 162 21.01 -7.44 6.36
C LYS A 162 20.12 -7.97 5.22
N VAL A 163 19.52 -9.15 5.39
CA VAL A 163 18.48 -9.68 4.48
C VAL A 163 17.22 -8.80 4.54
N ALA A 164 16.73 -8.44 5.73
CA ALA A 164 15.55 -7.59 5.90
C ALA A 164 15.78 -6.16 5.39
N ALA A 165 16.93 -5.56 5.70
CA ALA A 165 17.33 -4.26 5.16
C ALA A 165 17.41 -4.27 3.62
N LEU A 166 17.91 -5.35 3.02
CA LEU A 166 17.89 -5.51 1.56
C LEU A 166 16.47 -5.73 1.02
N ALA A 167 15.63 -6.52 1.68
CA ALA A 167 14.26 -6.77 1.27
C ALA A 167 13.38 -5.50 1.30
N GLY A 168 13.61 -4.59 2.26
CA GLY A 168 12.98 -3.28 2.30
C GLY A 168 13.58 -2.25 1.34
N GLY A 169 14.89 -2.36 1.04
CA GLY A 169 15.63 -1.37 0.24
C GLY A 169 15.83 -1.69 -1.24
N SER A 170 15.63 -2.93 -1.68
CA SER A 170 15.83 -3.39 -3.07
C SER A 170 14.51 -3.80 -3.72
N TYR A 171 14.23 -3.20 -4.88
CA TYR A 171 13.06 -3.56 -5.69
C TYR A 171 13.18 -4.96 -6.28
N LEU A 172 14.41 -5.40 -6.63
CA LEU A 172 14.62 -6.75 -7.19
C LEU A 172 14.54 -7.83 -6.11
N PHE A 173 15.15 -7.60 -4.93
CA PHE A 173 15.11 -8.57 -3.85
C PHE A 173 13.68 -8.82 -3.38
N GLY A 174 12.89 -7.78 -3.09
CA GLY A 174 11.48 -7.94 -2.71
C GLY A 174 10.56 -8.52 -3.79
N ARG A 175 11.01 -8.58 -5.05
CA ARG A 175 10.24 -9.11 -6.19
C ARG A 175 10.45 -10.61 -6.44
N PHE A 176 11.68 -11.09 -6.31
CA PHE A 176 12.02 -12.51 -6.52
C PHE A 176 12.14 -13.28 -5.18
N VAL A 177 12.40 -12.56 -4.10
CA VAL A 177 12.40 -12.89 -2.67
C VAL A 177 11.05 -13.31 -2.06
N ALA A 178 10.60 -14.57 -2.19
CA ALA A 178 9.42 -15.03 -1.45
C ALA A 178 9.65 -15.00 0.08
N GLY A 179 8.71 -14.43 0.85
CA GLY A 179 8.78 -14.29 2.30
C GLY A 179 9.14 -15.58 3.09
N PRO A 180 8.61 -16.77 2.74
CA PRO A 180 9.03 -18.03 3.36
C PRO A 180 10.52 -18.34 3.17
N ALA A 181 11.06 -18.15 1.97
CA ALA A 181 12.49 -18.37 1.67
C ALA A 181 13.39 -17.30 2.32
N ILE A 182 12.89 -16.06 2.46
CA ILE A 182 13.54 -14.98 3.22
C ILE A 182 13.70 -15.39 4.69
N ASN A 183 12.66 -15.89 5.34
CA ASN A 183 12.71 -16.27 6.75
C ASN A 183 13.45 -17.60 6.97
N GLY A 184 13.18 -18.60 6.13
CA GLY A 184 13.74 -19.94 6.16
C GLY A 184 15.21 -19.99 5.75
N VAL A 185 15.47 -20.30 4.47
CA VAL A 185 16.84 -20.51 3.96
C VAL A 185 17.73 -19.29 4.16
N ILE A 186 17.29 -18.12 3.68
CA ILE A 186 18.17 -16.95 3.47
C ILE A 186 18.47 -16.22 4.79
N GLY A 187 17.46 -16.05 5.64
CA GLY A 187 17.59 -15.49 6.99
C GLY A 187 18.20 -16.47 7.99
N GLY A 188 17.99 -17.78 7.78
CA GLY A 188 18.48 -18.85 8.65
C GLY A 188 17.59 -19.13 9.87
N PHE A 189 16.29 -18.85 9.80
CA PHE A 189 15.34 -19.03 10.91
C PHE A 189 14.28 -20.10 10.62
N SER A 190 13.85 -20.82 11.65
CA SER A 190 12.74 -21.78 11.56
C SER A 190 11.97 -21.88 12.88
N GLY A 191 10.70 -22.31 12.84
CA GLY A 191 9.91 -22.70 14.02
C GLY A 191 9.91 -21.71 15.18
N ASN A 192 9.25 -20.56 14.99
CA ASN A 192 8.99 -19.53 16.00
C ASN A 192 10.28 -19.07 16.73
N PRO A 193 11.05 -18.14 16.15
CA PRO A 193 12.29 -18.43 15.46
C PRO A 193 13.40 -19.04 16.34
N VAL A 194 14.00 -20.10 15.80
CA VAL A 194 15.27 -20.70 16.18
C VAL A 194 16.30 -20.35 15.11
N ASP A 195 17.49 -19.92 15.52
CA ASP A 195 18.59 -19.51 14.66
C ASP A 195 19.42 -20.72 14.23
N LEU A 196 19.30 -21.14 12.96
CA LEU A 196 19.95 -22.35 12.46
C LEU A 196 21.48 -22.23 12.42
N THR A 197 22.05 -21.01 12.47
CA THR A 197 23.50 -20.80 12.44
C THR A 197 24.20 -21.11 13.78
N ASN A 198 23.44 -21.14 14.88
CA ASN A 198 23.97 -21.28 16.24
C ASN A 198 23.05 -21.98 17.24
N GLY A 199 21.84 -22.39 16.85
CA GLY A 199 20.88 -23.15 17.65
C GLY A 199 20.24 -22.42 18.83
N ARG A 200 20.27 -21.09 18.88
CA ARG A 200 19.61 -20.30 19.94
C ARG A 200 18.14 -20.04 19.63
N LYS A 201 17.34 -19.82 20.69
CA LYS A 201 15.96 -19.32 20.61
C LYS A 201 15.98 -17.80 20.58
N LEU A 202 15.27 -17.19 19.62
CA LEU A 202 15.09 -15.75 19.49
C LEU A 202 13.63 -15.33 19.70
N LEU A 203 13.42 -14.10 20.19
CA LEU A 203 12.21 -13.31 19.97
C LEU A 203 12.66 -11.93 19.51
N LEU A 204 12.15 -11.48 18.36
CA LEU A 204 12.53 -10.23 17.72
C LEU A 204 11.57 -9.10 18.12
N GLU A 205 12.07 -7.87 18.15
CA GLU A 205 11.35 -6.68 18.62
C GLU A 205 9.99 -6.46 17.91
N GLU A 206 9.92 -6.77 16.61
CA GLU A 206 8.69 -6.74 15.79
C GLU A 206 7.54 -7.59 16.36
N GLY A 207 7.86 -8.69 17.05
CA GLY A 207 6.88 -9.59 17.67
C GLY A 207 6.68 -9.40 19.18
N GLU A 208 7.42 -8.46 19.79
CA GLU A 208 7.47 -8.24 21.24
C GLU A 208 7.40 -6.75 21.59
N THR A 209 6.64 -5.98 20.81
CA THR A 209 6.30 -4.58 21.12
C THR A 209 5.09 -4.54 22.05
N ASP A 210 5.26 -3.97 23.24
CA ASP A 210 4.23 -3.95 24.28
C ASP A 210 3.28 -2.74 24.15
N PHE A 211 3.83 -1.59 23.72
CA PHE A 211 3.07 -0.39 23.37
C PHE A 211 3.91 0.56 22.48
N ALA A 212 3.24 1.54 21.85
CA ALA A 212 3.88 2.68 21.21
C ALA A 212 3.15 3.98 21.58
N LEU A 213 3.89 5.09 21.69
CA LEU A 213 3.34 6.42 21.91
C LEU A 213 3.69 7.36 20.74
N PRO A 214 2.70 8.06 20.15
CA PRO A 214 2.94 8.99 19.06
C PRO A 214 3.72 10.22 19.55
N GLY A 215 4.58 10.73 18.69
CA GLY A 215 5.42 11.89 19.00
C GLY A 215 6.25 12.32 17.80
N LEU A 216 6.83 13.50 17.92
CA LEU A 216 7.84 14.04 16.99
C LEU A 216 9.11 13.15 16.98
N MET A 217 9.44 12.59 18.15
CA MET A 217 10.23 11.38 18.32
C MET A 217 9.36 10.36 19.08
N PRO A 218 8.82 9.30 18.43
CA PRO A 218 7.93 8.35 19.09
C PRO A 218 8.67 7.49 20.13
N ILE A 219 7.92 6.97 21.11
CA ILE A 219 8.43 5.94 22.03
C ILE A 219 7.83 4.61 21.59
N GLU A 220 8.65 3.76 20.97
CA GLU A 220 8.32 2.37 20.66
C GLU A 220 8.92 1.49 21.76
N TRP A 221 8.08 0.69 22.43
CA TRP A 221 8.49 -0.11 23.58
C TRP A 221 8.55 -1.59 23.19
N SER A 222 9.69 -1.99 22.62
CA SER A 222 10.00 -3.36 22.20
C SER A 222 10.88 -4.10 23.20
N ARG A 223 10.83 -5.44 23.16
CA ARG A 223 11.71 -6.35 23.91
C ARG A 223 12.45 -7.28 22.94
N PHE A 224 13.74 -7.49 23.17
CA PHE A 224 14.51 -8.53 22.46
C PHE A 224 14.84 -9.69 23.40
N TYR A 225 14.76 -10.94 22.92
CA TYR A 225 15.26 -12.11 23.66
C TYR A 225 16.18 -12.97 22.79
N ALA A 226 17.32 -13.39 23.36
CA ALA A 226 18.15 -14.44 22.80
C ALA A 226 18.74 -15.34 23.90
N SER A 227 18.59 -16.66 23.73
CA SER A 227 18.95 -17.65 24.77
C SER A 227 20.46 -17.82 25.03
N ASP A 228 21.32 -17.25 24.20
CA ASP A 228 22.78 -17.25 24.36
C ASP A 228 23.32 -15.98 25.03
N LEU A 229 22.49 -14.97 25.23
CA LEU A 229 22.86 -13.76 25.97
C LEU A 229 23.00 -14.04 27.47
N ASN A 230 24.12 -13.59 28.02
CA ASN A 230 24.41 -13.62 29.46
C ASN A 230 24.25 -12.25 30.12
N VAL A 231 23.52 -11.34 29.46
CA VAL A 231 23.01 -10.11 30.06
C VAL A 231 21.87 -10.49 31.02
N ASP A 232 21.90 -9.94 32.24
CA ASP A 232 20.77 -9.93 33.16
C ASP A 232 20.23 -8.48 33.20
N SER A 233 19.14 -8.25 32.48
CA SER A 233 18.51 -6.93 32.30
C SER A 233 17.48 -6.66 33.40
N VAL A 234 16.81 -5.51 33.31
CA VAL A 234 15.63 -5.24 34.16
C VAL A 234 14.45 -6.19 33.90
N LEU A 235 14.53 -7.02 32.84
CA LEU A 235 13.58 -8.12 32.54
C LEU A 235 14.13 -9.52 32.85
N GLY A 236 15.37 -9.63 33.35
CA GLY A 236 16.02 -10.90 33.65
C GLY A 236 17.03 -11.35 32.59
N LYS A 237 17.37 -12.64 32.58
CA LYS A 237 18.45 -13.16 31.76
C LYS A 237 18.00 -13.37 30.32
N GLY A 238 18.83 -12.91 29.38
CA GLY A 238 18.64 -13.14 27.95
C GLY A 238 17.66 -12.17 27.27
N TRP A 239 16.94 -11.36 28.06
CA TRP A 239 16.18 -10.21 27.59
C TRP A 239 17.06 -8.96 27.52
N VAL A 240 16.83 -8.10 26.54
CA VAL A 240 17.43 -6.76 26.40
C VAL A 240 16.36 -5.76 25.93
N LEU A 241 16.47 -4.51 26.38
CA LEU A 241 15.62 -3.40 25.96
C LEU A 241 16.43 -2.34 25.17
N PRO A 242 15.82 -1.62 24.19
CA PRO A 242 16.53 -0.66 23.33
C PRO A 242 17.33 0.46 24.04
N TRP A 243 17.02 0.79 25.29
CA TRP A 243 17.68 1.83 26.11
C TRP A 243 18.69 1.31 27.14
N GLU A 244 18.89 -0.01 27.24
CA GLU A 244 19.94 -0.62 28.05
C GLU A 244 21.33 -0.59 27.35
N GLN A 245 21.38 0.00 26.16
CA GLN A 245 22.61 0.23 25.40
C GLN A 245 23.65 1.02 26.21
N SER A 246 24.92 0.68 26.03
CA SER A 246 26.04 1.32 26.73
C SER A 246 27.34 1.30 25.93
N LEU A 247 28.21 2.30 26.16
CA LEU A 247 29.60 2.31 25.70
C LEU A 247 30.55 2.07 26.88
N ARG A 248 31.57 1.22 26.71
CA ARG A 248 32.71 1.09 27.64
C ARG A 248 34.02 1.25 26.89
N ARG A 249 35.04 1.86 27.50
CA ARG A 249 36.36 2.01 26.88
C ARG A 249 37.43 1.19 27.60
N ASN A 250 38.22 0.44 26.83
CA ASN A 250 39.37 -0.32 27.31
C ASN A 250 40.56 -0.13 26.35
N GLY A 251 41.52 0.67 26.79
CA GLY A 251 42.73 1.01 26.04
C GLY A 251 42.42 1.74 24.73
N SER A 252 42.78 1.08 23.63
CA SER A 252 42.61 1.57 22.25
C SER A 252 41.25 1.26 21.65
N PHE A 253 40.32 0.63 22.40
CA PHE A 253 39.00 0.24 21.91
C PHE A 253 37.86 0.82 22.75
N VAL A 254 36.76 1.14 22.08
CA VAL A 254 35.45 1.41 22.68
C VAL A 254 34.53 0.27 22.27
N TYR A 255 33.78 -0.29 23.20
CA TYR A 255 32.83 -1.37 22.97
C TYR A 255 31.43 -0.88 23.23
N LEU A 256 30.56 -1.02 22.22
CA LEU A 256 29.12 -0.86 22.35
C LEU A 256 28.52 -2.19 22.85
N ILE A 257 27.57 -2.11 23.78
CA ILE A 257 26.53 -3.11 23.99
C ILE A 257 25.27 -2.55 23.32
N ASP A 258 24.78 -3.21 22.27
CA ASP A 258 23.62 -2.76 21.48
C ASP A 258 22.27 -3.26 22.04
N ASN A 259 21.16 -2.94 21.36
CA ASN A 259 19.80 -3.39 21.72
C ASN A 259 19.61 -4.92 21.65
N GLN A 260 20.54 -5.64 21.03
CA GLN A 260 20.57 -7.10 20.98
C GLN A 260 21.61 -7.69 21.95
N GLY A 261 22.17 -6.89 22.86
CA GLY A 261 23.20 -7.30 23.83
C GLY A 261 24.55 -7.65 23.21
N ARG A 262 24.79 -7.37 21.93
CA ARG A 262 26.03 -7.69 21.21
C ARG A 262 27.14 -6.73 21.63
N SER A 263 28.33 -7.27 21.94
CA SER A 263 29.52 -6.49 22.26
C SER A 263 30.29 -6.10 20.99
N VAL A 264 29.89 -4.99 20.35
CA VAL A 264 30.46 -4.47 19.09
C VAL A 264 31.72 -3.61 19.39
N PRO A 265 32.92 -4.00 18.92
CA PRO A 265 34.13 -3.20 19.10
C PRO A 265 34.29 -2.10 18.05
N PHE A 266 34.84 -0.96 18.48
CA PHE A 266 35.28 0.16 17.65
C PHE A 266 36.70 0.56 18.07
N VAL A 267 37.52 1.03 17.14
CA VAL A 267 38.80 1.69 17.48
C VAL A 267 38.49 3.03 18.15
N ASN A 268 39.14 3.32 19.27
CA ASN A 268 38.96 4.58 19.99
C ASN A 268 39.43 5.77 19.13
N VAL A 269 38.59 6.81 19.06
CA VAL A 269 38.87 8.06 18.36
C VAL A 269 39.37 9.18 19.28
N GLU A 270 40.13 10.10 18.70
CA GLU A 270 40.52 11.35 19.36
C GLU A 270 39.38 12.38 19.37
N PRO A 271 39.40 13.39 20.25
CA PRO A 271 38.37 14.43 20.28
C PRO A 271 38.21 15.12 18.92
N GLY A 272 36.96 15.38 18.54
CA GLY A 272 36.60 15.97 17.25
C GLY A 272 36.81 15.06 16.03
N HIS A 273 36.85 13.74 16.21
CA HIS A 273 36.98 12.76 15.14
C HIS A 273 35.89 11.68 15.21
N SER A 274 35.64 11.04 14.05
CA SER A 274 34.70 9.93 13.89
C SER A 274 35.36 8.75 13.17
N ILE A 275 34.94 7.53 13.48
CA ILE A 275 35.24 6.33 12.71
C ILE A 275 33.94 5.68 12.23
N TYR A 276 33.87 5.33 10.95
CA TYR A 276 32.74 4.60 10.38
C TYR A 276 32.95 3.08 10.48
N ASN A 277 31.90 2.34 10.83
CA ASN A 277 31.88 0.89 10.78
C ASN A 277 30.94 0.42 9.66
N PRO A 278 31.46 -0.12 8.53
CA PRO A 278 30.64 -0.53 7.38
C PRO A 278 29.85 -1.83 7.60
N TYR A 279 30.15 -2.60 8.65
CA TYR A 279 29.36 -3.77 9.05
C TYR A 279 28.06 -3.35 9.71
N GLU A 280 28.18 -2.48 10.71
CA GLU A 280 27.11 -2.00 11.60
C GLU A 280 26.44 -0.71 11.09
N GLN A 281 26.87 -0.22 9.91
CA GLN A 281 26.35 0.96 9.20
C GLN A 281 26.23 2.24 10.06
N MET A 282 27.14 2.42 11.00
CA MET A 282 27.13 3.55 11.95
C MET A 282 28.52 4.15 12.17
N HIS A 283 28.56 5.43 12.51
CA HIS A 283 29.77 6.11 12.98
C HIS A 283 29.84 6.05 14.52
N LEU A 284 30.99 5.71 15.08
CA LEU A 284 31.35 6.14 16.42
C LEU A 284 32.01 7.52 16.31
N VAL A 285 31.47 8.49 17.03
CA VAL A 285 31.94 9.88 17.01
C VAL A 285 32.34 10.31 18.41
N ARG A 286 33.41 11.09 18.50
CA ARG A 286 33.82 11.75 19.74
C ARG A 286 33.90 13.26 19.54
N THR A 287 33.15 14.02 20.33
CA THR A 287 33.02 15.48 20.17
C THR A 287 34.33 16.20 20.55
N GLN A 288 34.43 17.50 20.28
CA GLN A 288 35.59 18.29 20.75
C GLN A 288 35.63 18.38 22.29
N GLY A 289 34.49 18.27 22.97
CA GLY A 289 34.40 18.10 24.42
C GLY A 289 34.86 16.72 24.91
N GLY A 290 35.14 15.77 24.01
CA GLY A 290 35.60 14.43 24.36
C GLY A 290 34.49 13.42 24.66
N HIS A 291 33.21 13.84 24.60
CA HIS A 291 32.02 12.99 24.77
C HIS A 291 31.86 12.05 23.56
N TYR A 292 31.22 10.89 23.75
CA TYR A 292 30.97 9.91 22.69
C TYR A 292 29.49 9.84 22.31
N MET A 293 29.24 9.61 21.01
CA MET A 293 27.93 9.25 20.47
C MET A 293 28.09 8.29 19.29
N LEU A 294 27.02 7.57 18.96
CA LEU A 294 26.87 6.88 17.67
C LEU A 294 25.96 7.69 16.74
N GLN A 295 26.18 7.58 15.43
CA GLN A 295 25.32 8.15 14.39
C GLN A 295 24.96 7.08 13.36
N THR A 296 23.67 6.86 13.10
CA THR A 296 23.17 6.02 12.00
C THR A 296 23.16 6.79 10.68
N GLN A 297 23.00 6.08 9.55
CA GLN A 297 22.86 6.73 8.23
C GLN A 297 21.59 7.57 8.11
N ASP A 298 20.53 7.21 8.83
CA ASP A 298 19.29 7.98 8.93
C ASP A 298 19.42 9.20 9.86
N ASN A 299 20.64 9.49 10.33
CA ASN A 299 20.98 10.56 11.25
C ASN A 299 20.19 10.48 12.57
N ILE A 300 20.06 9.26 13.13
CA ILE A 300 19.75 9.08 14.55
C ILE A 300 21.07 9.08 15.34
N PHE A 301 21.12 9.87 16.40
CA PHE A 301 22.26 10.09 17.28
C PHE A 301 22.02 9.47 18.65
N PHE A 302 22.82 8.48 19.03
CA PHE A 302 22.78 7.83 20.33
C PHE A 302 23.90 8.40 21.22
N TYR A 303 23.55 9.23 22.20
CA TYR A 303 24.50 10.02 22.99
C TYR A 303 24.76 9.39 24.37
N PHE A 304 26.05 9.20 24.69
CA PHE A 304 26.51 8.52 25.90
C PHE A 304 27.30 9.43 26.86
N GLY A 305 27.71 10.63 26.44
CA GLY A 305 28.53 11.54 27.26
C GLY A 305 30.00 11.10 27.33
N GLU A 306 30.71 11.46 28.40
CA GLU A 306 32.09 11.00 28.61
C GLU A 306 32.15 9.47 28.83
N VAL A 307 33.10 8.79 28.18
CA VAL A 307 33.37 7.35 28.40
C VAL A 307 34.80 7.18 28.94
N PRO A 308 34.98 7.04 30.26
CA PRO A 308 36.28 6.85 30.89
C PRO A 308 36.99 5.57 30.43
N ASN A 309 38.32 5.61 30.44
CA ASN A 309 39.16 4.45 30.11
C ASN A 309 39.39 3.53 31.34
N ASP A 310 38.30 3.13 32.01
CA ASP A 310 38.31 2.24 33.18
C ASP A 310 37.50 0.95 32.97
N SER A 311 37.10 0.68 31.72
CA SER A 311 36.26 -0.46 31.29
C SER A 311 34.84 -0.53 31.85
N LYS A 312 34.36 0.48 32.60
CA LYS A 312 32.95 0.52 33.04
C LYS A 312 32.01 0.85 31.87
N PRO A 313 30.79 0.28 31.83
CA PRO A 313 29.73 0.74 30.94
C PRO A 313 29.23 2.13 31.33
N VAL A 314 29.05 2.99 30.33
CA VAL A 314 28.34 4.27 30.42
C VAL A 314 27.05 4.14 29.60
N PRO A 315 25.86 4.32 30.21
CA PRO A 315 24.58 4.03 29.56
C PRO A 315 24.13 5.15 28.61
N LEU A 316 23.24 4.79 27.68
CA LEU A 316 22.62 5.71 26.72
C LEU A 316 21.83 6.83 27.43
N GLN A 317 22.27 8.08 27.31
CA GLN A 317 21.68 9.24 28.00
C GLN A 317 20.56 9.91 27.18
N ARG A 318 20.66 9.87 25.85
CA ARG A 318 19.73 10.53 24.92
C ARG A 318 19.80 9.87 23.54
N ILE A 319 18.67 9.77 22.86
CA ILE A 319 18.57 9.57 21.41
C ILE A 319 18.04 10.89 20.83
N GLU A 320 18.58 11.33 19.69
CA GLU A 320 18.16 12.55 18.98
C GLU A 320 18.17 12.29 17.46
N ASN A 321 17.27 12.90 16.69
CA ASN A 321 17.31 12.80 15.22
C ASN A 321 18.18 13.91 14.59
N ALA A 322 18.22 14.00 13.25
CA ALA A 322 19.11 14.89 12.46
C ALA A 322 18.93 16.41 12.66
N LEU A 323 18.08 16.76 13.60
CA LEU A 323 17.15 17.86 13.48
C LEU A 323 16.86 18.42 14.89
N GLY A 324 16.58 17.60 15.90
CA GLY A 324 16.51 18.01 17.32
C GLY A 324 15.52 17.24 18.21
N HIS A 325 14.56 16.53 17.61
CA HIS A 325 13.59 15.73 18.36
C HIS A 325 14.28 14.56 19.06
N TYR A 326 13.89 14.29 20.31
CA TYR A 326 14.68 13.43 21.20
C TYR A 326 13.87 12.47 22.06
N LEU A 327 14.55 11.43 22.54
CA LEU A 327 14.22 10.65 23.74
C LEU A 327 15.35 10.89 24.78
N HIS A 328 15.02 11.25 26.02
CA HIS A 328 16.00 11.49 27.08
C HIS A 328 15.73 10.60 28.30
N PHE A 329 16.78 9.96 28.80
CA PHE A 329 16.75 8.83 29.74
C PHE A 329 17.32 9.25 31.11
N SER A 330 16.44 9.59 32.05
CA SER A 330 16.80 10.09 33.39
C SER A 330 17.13 8.94 34.34
N ARG A 331 18.22 9.04 35.11
CA ARG A 331 18.72 7.96 35.98
C ARG A 331 18.98 8.44 37.41
N THR A 332 18.91 7.53 38.37
CA THR A 332 19.37 7.75 39.76
C THR A 332 20.90 7.83 39.84
N GLU A 333 21.46 8.20 40.99
CA GLU A 333 22.91 8.22 41.20
C GLU A 333 23.55 6.82 41.07
N GLU A 334 22.79 5.76 41.35
CA GLU A 334 23.17 4.36 41.16
C GLU A 334 23.04 3.88 39.69
N GLY A 335 22.45 4.69 38.81
CA GLY A 335 22.33 4.42 37.37
C GLY A 335 21.01 3.79 36.90
N THR A 336 20.04 3.57 37.79
CA THR A 336 18.71 3.01 37.43
C THR A 336 17.90 4.03 36.62
N LEU A 337 17.36 3.63 35.47
CA LEU A 337 16.50 4.47 34.62
C LEU A 337 15.12 4.64 35.26
N THR A 338 14.75 5.88 35.61
CA THR A 338 13.44 6.17 36.21
C THR A 338 12.44 6.74 35.21
N ASP A 339 12.90 7.51 34.22
CA ASP A 339 12.02 8.28 33.35
C ASP A 339 12.57 8.40 31.93
N ILE A 340 11.69 8.25 30.93
CA ILE A 340 11.95 8.59 29.53
C ILE A 340 11.04 9.75 29.15
N SER A 341 11.63 10.84 28.64
CA SER A 341 10.91 12.02 28.17
C SER A 341 11.25 12.33 26.72
N ALA A 342 10.27 12.79 25.94
CA ALA A 342 10.41 13.06 24.51
C ALA A 342 9.85 14.43 24.10
N THR A 343 10.28 14.93 22.94
CA THR A 343 9.74 16.17 22.37
C THR A 343 8.23 16.07 22.16
N GLY A 344 7.49 17.12 22.52
CA GLY A 344 6.03 17.13 22.52
C GLY A 344 5.38 16.89 23.89
N ASN A 345 6.17 16.83 24.96
CA ASN A 345 5.76 16.54 26.35
C ASN A 345 5.25 15.10 26.59
N VAL A 346 5.71 14.13 25.80
CA VAL A 346 5.50 12.72 26.11
C VAL A 346 6.48 12.31 27.21
N HIS A 347 5.99 11.71 28.29
CA HIS A 347 6.79 11.28 29.45
C HIS A 347 6.26 9.96 29.98
N VAL A 348 7.14 8.98 30.14
CA VAL A 348 6.87 7.71 30.85
C VAL A 348 7.82 7.52 32.03
N HIS A 349 7.29 6.94 33.10
CA HIS A 349 7.99 6.62 34.34
C HIS A 349 8.04 5.10 34.54
N LEU A 350 9.19 4.60 34.98
CA LEU A 350 9.52 3.19 35.13
C LEU A 350 9.58 2.83 36.62
N GLN A 351 8.86 1.78 37.03
CA GLN A 351 8.77 1.37 38.43
C GLN A 351 9.45 0.03 38.71
N TYR A 352 10.17 -0.05 39.82
CA TYR A 352 11.00 -1.18 40.20
C TYR A 352 10.70 -1.61 41.63
N GLU A 353 10.02 -2.75 41.80
CA GLU A 353 9.52 -3.21 43.11
C GLU A 353 9.97 -4.64 43.46
N HIS A 354 10.65 -5.34 42.54
CA HIS A 354 11.17 -6.69 42.78
C HIS A 354 12.50 -6.65 43.58
N PRO A 355 12.78 -7.60 44.50
CA PRO A 355 14.05 -7.64 45.26
C PRO A 355 15.33 -7.70 44.42
N LEU A 356 15.23 -8.10 43.15
CA LEU A 356 16.33 -8.14 42.17
C LEU A 356 16.34 -6.91 41.22
N GLY A 357 15.68 -5.81 41.57
CA GLY A 357 15.69 -4.57 40.78
C GLY A 357 15.02 -4.69 39.41
N ARG A 358 13.96 -5.52 39.29
CA ARG A 358 13.22 -5.74 38.04
C ARG A 358 12.12 -4.70 37.83
N LEU A 359 11.85 -4.37 36.57
CA LEU A 359 10.85 -3.40 36.14
C LEU A 359 9.43 -3.98 36.28
N THR A 360 8.61 -3.52 37.23
CA THR A 360 7.25 -4.07 37.43
C THR A 360 6.18 -3.37 36.61
N SER A 361 6.34 -2.09 36.28
CA SER A 361 5.41 -1.38 35.37
C SER A 361 5.99 -0.13 34.72
N VAL A 362 5.39 0.27 33.59
CA VAL A 362 5.65 1.53 32.89
C VAL A 362 4.38 2.37 32.91
N LYS A 363 4.47 3.64 33.30
CA LYS A 363 3.32 4.54 33.48
C LYS A 363 3.48 5.81 32.68
N ARG A 364 2.42 6.28 32.02
CA ARG A 364 2.42 7.60 31.36
C ARG A 364 2.25 8.69 32.41
N ILE A 365 3.10 9.71 32.34
CA ILE A 365 3.05 10.89 33.17
C ILE A 365 2.45 12.04 32.36
N VAL A 366 1.51 12.77 32.96
CA VAL A 366 0.96 14.03 32.42
C VAL A 366 0.89 15.03 33.58
N ASN A 367 1.35 16.27 33.36
CA ASN A 367 1.39 17.32 34.40
C ASN A 367 2.09 16.92 35.72
N LYS A 368 3.05 15.98 35.64
CA LYS A 368 3.78 15.34 36.77
C LYS A 368 2.98 14.32 37.60
N GLU A 369 1.79 13.93 37.15
CA GLU A 369 0.98 12.87 37.76
C GLU A 369 0.97 11.62 36.85
N ALA A 370 0.98 10.42 37.45
CA ALA A 370 0.88 9.17 36.70
C ALA A 370 -0.59 8.87 36.36
N VAL A 371 -0.96 9.03 35.09
CA VAL A 371 -2.37 8.98 34.66
C VAL A 371 -2.83 7.59 34.23
N GLU A 372 -1.91 6.71 33.80
CA GLU A 372 -2.21 5.31 33.47
C GLU A 372 -0.95 4.45 33.46
N THR A 373 -1.15 3.13 33.51
CA THR A 373 -0.12 2.11 33.26
C THR A 373 -0.20 1.66 31.80
N LEU A 374 0.93 1.66 31.08
CA LEU A 374 1.04 1.24 29.68
C LEU A 374 1.40 -0.24 29.55
N ALA A 375 2.32 -0.72 30.39
CA ALA A 375 2.70 -2.13 30.46
C ALA A 375 2.96 -2.56 31.92
N ARG A 376 2.80 -3.86 32.19
CA ARG A 376 3.14 -4.51 33.47
C ARG A 376 3.87 -5.83 33.23
N TYR A 377 4.77 -6.15 34.15
CA TYR A 377 5.62 -7.34 34.07
C TYR A 377 5.59 -8.10 35.40
N HIS A 378 5.44 -9.42 35.34
CA HIS A 378 5.63 -10.32 36.47
C HIS A 378 6.88 -11.19 36.28
N TYR A 379 7.34 -11.83 37.35
CA TYR A 379 8.60 -12.56 37.39
C TYR A 379 8.45 -13.88 38.15
N ASP A 380 9.26 -14.87 37.78
CA ASP A 380 9.44 -16.09 38.57
C ASP A 380 10.31 -15.87 39.82
N ASP A 381 10.43 -16.87 40.68
CA ASP A 381 11.26 -16.83 41.90
C ASP A 381 12.77 -16.57 41.61
N ASN A 382 13.22 -16.71 40.36
CA ASN A 382 14.58 -16.44 39.90
C ASN A 382 14.73 -15.05 39.24
N GLY A 383 13.67 -14.23 39.21
CA GLY A 383 13.65 -12.92 38.58
C GLY A 383 13.70 -12.96 37.04
N GLN A 384 13.17 -14.00 36.40
CA GLN A 384 12.96 -14.07 34.95
C GLN A 384 11.54 -13.62 34.60
N LEU A 385 11.37 -12.81 33.54
CA LEU A 385 10.07 -12.31 33.07
C LEU A 385 9.08 -13.47 32.83
N SER A 386 8.03 -13.58 33.64
CA SER A 386 7.01 -14.65 33.54
C SER A 386 5.81 -14.25 32.68
N ASP A 387 5.35 -13.00 32.79
CA ASP A 387 4.12 -12.52 32.15
C ASP A 387 4.24 -11.04 31.76
N VAL A 388 3.58 -10.68 30.65
CA VAL A 388 3.47 -9.30 30.15
C VAL A 388 2.00 -8.94 30.00
N TYR A 389 1.61 -7.78 30.55
CA TYR A 389 0.25 -7.24 30.45
C TYR A 389 0.23 -5.91 29.71
N ASN A 390 -0.75 -5.74 28.81
CA ASN A 390 -0.99 -4.51 28.06
C ASN A 390 -1.74 -3.44 28.90
N ARG A 391 -2.05 -2.30 28.27
CA ARG A 391 -2.77 -1.16 28.86
C ARG A 391 -4.25 -1.48 29.14
N ASN A 392 -4.86 -2.35 28.33
CA ASN A 392 -6.19 -2.91 28.58
C ASN A 392 -6.21 -3.79 29.86
N GLY A 393 -5.06 -4.35 30.27
CA GLY A 393 -4.90 -5.22 31.42
C GLY A 393 -4.96 -6.73 31.11
N ASP A 394 -5.01 -7.10 29.84
CA ASP A 394 -4.93 -8.49 29.35
C ASP A 394 -3.48 -9.01 29.46
N SER A 395 -3.28 -10.29 29.80
CA SER A 395 -1.97 -10.93 29.66
C SER A 395 -1.74 -11.28 28.18
N ILE A 396 -0.74 -10.64 27.56
CA ILE A 396 -0.46 -10.77 26.12
C ILE A 396 0.63 -11.79 25.81
N ARG A 397 1.58 -11.99 26.74
CA ARG A 397 2.66 -12.98 26.66
C ARG A 397 2.87 -13.63 28.03
N SER A 398 3.19 -14.91 28.04
CA SER A 398 3.76 -15.58 29.21
C SER A 398 4.91 -16.53 28.83
N PHE A 399 5.79 -16.82 29.78
CA PHE A 399 7.06 -17.51 29.57
C PHE A 399 7.37 -18.49 30.70
N SER A 400 8.15 -19.54 30.42
CA SER A 400 8.79 -20.36 31.46
C SER A 400 10.22 -20.75 31.08
N TYR A 401 11.04 -21.00 32.10
CA TYR A 401 12.47 -21.25 31.97
C TYR A 401 12.89 -22.52 32.72
N THR A 402 13.99 -23.13 32.30
CA THR A 402 14.70 -24.19 33.03
C THR A 402 16.19 -24.00 32.77
N ASP A 403 17.01 -24.13 33.82
CA ASP A 403 18.48 -23.93 33.75
C ASP A 403 18.93 -22.62 33.07
N GLY A 404 18.09 -21.58 33.14
CA GLY A 404 18.36 -20.26 32.56
C GLY A 404 18.09 -20.12 31.05
N VAL A 405 17.36 -21.07 30.44
CA VAL A 405 16.87 -20.96 29.05
C VAL A 405 15.35 -21.15 28.97
N MET A 406 14.71 -20.42 28.05
CA MET A 406 13.26 -20.46 27.81
C MET A 406 12.81 -21.84 27.30
N THR A 407 11.90 -22.49 28.04
CA THR A 407 11.31 -23.79 27.70
C THR A 407 9.89 -23.67 27.13
N ARG A 408 9.18 -22.56 27.40
CA ARG A 408 7.87 -22.23 26.81
C ARG A 408 7.73 -20.72 26.65
N HIS A 409 7.03 -20.29 25.60
CA HIS A 409 6.32 -19.00 25.58
C HIS A 409 4.90 -19.17 25.05
N SER A 410 4.00 -18.27 25.41
CA SER A 410 2.58 -18.34 25.02
C SER A 410 2.01 -16.97 24.65
N ASN A 411 0.95 -16.95 23.83
CA ASN A 411 0.22 -15.73 23.47
C ASN A 411 -1.11 -15.57 24.25
N ALA A 412 -1.74 -14.41 24.11
CA ALA A 412 -3.02 -14.06 24.74
C ALA A 412 -4.23 -14.98 24.40
N LEU A 413 -4.10 -15.89 23.43
CA LEU A 413 -5.15 -16.85 23.04
C LEU A 413 -4.83 -18.29 23.44
N GLY A 414 -3.74 -18.52 24.19
CA GLY A 414 -3.34 -19.85 24.64
C GLY A 414 -2.62 -20.71 23.60
N LEU A 415 -2.00 -20.10 22.57
CA LEU A 415 -0.99 -20.81 21.79
C LEU A 415 0.24 -20.95 22.66
N ASP A 416 0.64 -22.19 22.96
CA ASP A 416 1.91 -22.48 23.61
C ASP A 416 2.94 -22.85 22.54
N CYS A 417 4.17 -22.37 22.72
CA CYS A 417 5.35 -22.70 21.93
C CYS A 417 6.41 -23.26 22.89
N TYR A 418 6.73 -24.55 22.76
CA TYR A 418 7.63 -25.29 23.63
C TYR A 418 8.99 -25.54 22.97
N TYR A 419 10.05 -25.70 23.77
CA TYR A 419 11.42 -25.89 23.30
C TYR A 419 12.17 -26.94 24.12
N ARG A 420 12.79 -27.93 23.46
CA ARG A 420 13.72 -28.87 24.09
C ARG A 420 15.16 -28.50 23.77
N TRP A 421 16.00 -28.59 24.80
CA TRP A 421 17.39 -28.15 24.78
C TRP A 421 18.36 -29.32 24.96
N GLU A 422 19.49 -29.27 24.27
CA GLU A 422 20.66 -30.13 24.50
C GLU A 422 21.93 -29.27 24.59
N THR A 423 22.97 -29.75 25.29
CA THR A 423 24.27 -29.07 25.34
C THR A 423 25.15 -29.59 24.20
N ILE A 424 25.39 -28.75 23.19
CA ILE A 424 26.22 -29.07 22.02
C ILE A 424 27.32 -28.02 21.92
N ASP A 425 28.56 -28.47 21.76
CA ASP A 425 29.77 -27.61 21.75
C ASP A 425 29.88 -26.71 23.01
N GLY A 426 29.50 -27.26 24.17
CA GLY A 426 29.55 -26.57 25.47
C GLY A 426 28.51 -25.48 25.67
N GLN A 427 27.46 -25.41 24.84
CA GLN A 427 26.41 -24.39 24.89
C GLN A 427 25.01 -25.01 24.73
N PRO A 428 23.96 -24.41 25.30
CA PRO A 428 22.58 -24.87 25.09
C PRO A 428 22.12 -24.59 23.64
N ARG A 429 21.49 -25.58 23.02
CA ARG A 429 20.93 -25.53 21.66
C ARG A 429 19.52 -26.09 21.64
N VAL A 430 18.61 -25.43 20.92
CA VAL A 430 17.27 -25.97 20.64
C VAL A 430 17.42 -27.14 19.67
N VAL A 431 16.93 -28.31 20.05
CA VAL A 431 16.92 -29.51 19.19
C VAL A 431 15.51 -29.90 18.75
N GLU A 432 14.48 -29.33 19.38
CA GLU A 432 13.07 -29.61 19.12
C GLU A 432 12.21 -28.41 19.52
N HIS A 433 11.24 -28.05 18.69
CA HIS A 433 10.23 -27.02 18.99
C HIS A 433 8.86 -27.48 18.51
N TRP A 434 7.84 -27.44 19.39
CA TRP A 434 6.46 -27.74 19.02
C TRP A 434 5.48 -26.73 19.60
N THR A 435 4.24 -26.81 19.15
CA THR A 435 3.14 -25.93 19.59
C THR A 435 1.92 -26.68 20.09
N SER A 436 1.04 -26.02 20.85
CA SER A 436 -0.17 -26.64 21.38
C SER A 436 -1.23 -27.02 20.33
N ASP A 437 -1.21 -26.41 19.14
CA ASP A 437 -2.17 -26.72 18.05
C ASP A 437 -1.61 -27.61 16.92
N GLY A 438 -0.29 -27.78 16.83
CA GLY A 438 0.29 -28.97 16.20
C GLY A 438 1.52 -28.80 15.32
N GLU A 439 2.05 -27.60 15.08
CA GLU A 439 3.39 -27.44 14.47
C GLU A 439 4.44 -28.19 15.30
N HIS A 440 5.43 -28.77 14.63
CA HIS A 440 6.56 -29.46 15.23
C HIS A 440 7.80 -29.32 14.32
N TYR A 441 8.96 -29.10 14.92
CA TYR A 441 10.24 -28.96 14.23
C TYR A 441 11.35 -29.70 15.00
N HIS A 442 12.18 -30.45 14.30
CA HIS A 442 13.40 -31.08 14.84
C HIS A 442 14.64 -30.44 14.21
N TYR A 443 15.68 -30.16 15.00
CA TYR A 443 16.89 -29.46 14.56
C TYR A 443 18.17 -30.30 14.71
N ARG A 444 19.09 -30.13 13.76
CA ARG A 444 20.39 -30.82 13.72
C ARG A 444 21.48 -29.85 13.29
N TYR A 445 22.65 -29.91 13.95
CA TYR A 445 23.76 -28.97 13.72
C TYR A 445 25.07 -29.72 13.52
N ASP A 446 25.84 -29.36 12.48
CA ASP A 446 27.27 -29.64 12.40
C ASP A 446 28.05 -28.33 12.32
N PHE A 447 28.46 -27.82 13.49
CA PHE A 447 29.24 -26.58 13.60
C PHE A 447 30.67 -26.69 13.02
N LYS A 448 31.17 -27.91 12.71
CA LYS A 448 32.49 -28.11 12.07
C LYS A 448 32.41 -28.01 10.55
N GLN A 449 31.33 -28.53 9.97
CA GLN A 449 31.02 -28.35 8.54
C GLN A 449 30.35 -27.00 8.26
N ARG A 450 29.77 -26.36 9.29
CA ARG A 450 28.94 -25.15 9.22
C ARG A 450 27.66 -25.37 8.40
N THR A 451 27.03 -26.51 8.64
CA THR A 451 25.74 -26.89 8.06
C THR A 451 24.76 -27.18 9.18
N SER A 452 23.49 -26.83 9.01
CA SER A 452 22.43 -27.11 9.98
C SER A 452 21.10 -27.34 9.27
N TRP A 453 20.22 -28.12 9.90
CA TRP A 453 19.01 -28.65 9.29
C TRP A 453 17.81 -28.48 10.21
N ALA A 454 16.62 -28.28 9.63
CA ALA A 454 15.34 -28.27 10.31
C ALA A 454 14.34 -29.19 9.58
N VAL A 455 13.79 -30.18 10.27
CA VAL A 455 12.71 -31.04 9.77
C VAL A 455 11.39 -30.56 10.33
N ASP A 456 10.41 -30.27 9.47
CA ASP A 456 9.08 -29.78 9.88
C ASP A 456 8.07 -30.90 10.19
N VAL A 457 6.85 -30.48 10.54
CA VAL A 457 5.73 -31.37 10.89
C VAL A 457 5.19 -32.21 9.73
N LEU A 458 5.50 -31.83 8.49
CA LEU A 458 5.19 -32.60 7.29
C LEU A 458 6.34 -33.56 6.91
N GLY A 459 7.47 -33.51 7.61
CA GLY A 459 8.66 -34.31 7.35
C GLY A 459 9.59 -33.73 6.27
N ARG A 460 9.42 -32.45 5.91
CA ARG A 460 10.27 -31.73 4.95
C ARG A 460 11.56 -31.27 5.64
N GLU A 461 12.72 -31.37 4.98
CA GLU A 461 14.02 -30.96 5.54
C GLU A 461 14.60 -29.72 4.84
N LEU A 462 14.58 -28.59 5.56
CA LEU A 462 15.35 -27.37 5.29
C LEU A 462 16.82 -27.59 5.67
N GLU A 463 17.76 -27.17 4.80
CA GLU A 463 19.22 -27.22 5.02
C GLU A 463 19.84 -25.84 4.79
N VAL A 464 20.76 -25.43 5.69
CA VAL A 464 21.41 -24.11 5.67
C VAL A 464 22.91 -24.25 5.90
N HIS A 465 23.71 -23.62 5.04
CA HIS A 465 25.18 -23.52 5.13
C HIS A 465 25.60 -22.08 5.45
N TYR A 466 26.61 -21.93 6.31
CA TYR A 466 27.10 -20.61 6.73
C TYR A 466 28.63 -20.52 6.78
N ASN A 467 29.15 -19.30 6.74
CA ASN A 467 30.57 -18.99 6.82
C ASN A 467 31.11 -18.91 8.26
N GLU A 468 32.40 -18.62 8.44
CA GLU A 468 33.05 -18.42 9.75
C GLU A 468 32.39 -17.34 10.62
N ASP A 469 31.81 -16.30 10.00
CA ASP A 469 31.10 -15.22 10.70
C ASP A 469 29.64 -15.59 11.05
N ARG A 470 29.24 -16.86 10.86
CA ARG A 470 27.87 -17.38 11.00
C ARG A 470 26.81 -16.68 10.13
N ARG A 471 27.18 -16.20 8.94
CA ARG A 471 26.22 -15.70 7.94
C ARG A 471 25.90 -16.78 6.92
N VAL A 472 24.63 -16.91 6.54
CA VAL A 472 24.18 -17.87 5.52
C VAL A 472 24.86 -17.55 4.19
N THR A 473 25.36 -18.58 3.51
CA THR A 473 25.94 -18.47 2.16
C THR A 473 25.21 -19.33 1.13
N SER A 474 24.49 -20.36 1.56
CA SER A 474 23.62 -21.15 0.69
C SER A 474 22.69 -22.05 1.51
N GLY A 475 21.71 -22.67 0.86
CA GLY A 475 20.87 -23.69 1.47
C GLY A 475 19.87 -24.32 0.51
N ARG A 476 18.98 -25.15 1.07
CA ARG A 476 17.89 -25.86 0.39
C ARG A 476 16.62 -25.72 1.22
N ASP A 477 15.55 -25.22 0.61
CA ASP A 477 14.26 -25.02 1.27
C ASP A 477 13.50 -26.35 1.45
N TYR A 478 12.39 -26.30 2.21
CA TYR A 478 11.50 -27.43 2.46
C TYR A 478 10.95 -28.12 1.20
N GLY A 479 10.84 -27.38 0.08
CA GLY A 479 10.43 -27.92 -1.22
C GLY A 479 11.55 -28.56 -2.04
N GLY A 480 12.82 -28.34 -1.66
CA GLY A 480 14.00 -28.75 -2.42
C GLY A 480 14.64 -27.60 -3.24
N GLU A 481 14.05 -26.41 -3.27
CA GLU A 481 14.60 -25.22 -3.91
C GLU A 481 15.96 -24.81 -3.30
N HIS A 482 16.96 -24.58 -4.14
CA HIS A 482 18.30 -24.19 -3.71
C HIS A 482 18.56 -22.68 -3.90
N TYR A 483 19.27 -22.07 -2.95
CA TYR A 483 19.67 -20.67 -3.00
C TYR A 483 21.16 -20.52 -2.65
N THR A 484 21.85 -19.56 -3.27
CA THR A 484 23.25 -19.19 -2.96
C THR A 484 23.40 -17.69 -2.84
N ILE A 485 24.14 -17.21 -1.84
CA ILE A 485 24.26 -15.81 -1.44
C ILE A 485 25.74 -15.40 -1.47
N ASP A 486 26.10 -14.48 -2.36
CA ASP A 486 27.43 -13.85 -2.36
C ASP A 486 27.44 -12.67 -1.38
N ILE A 487 28.47 -12.59 -0.54
CA ILE A 487 28.59 -11.60 0.53
C ILE A 487 29.97 -10.92 0.48
N ASP A 488 30.01 -9.58 0.51
CA ASP A 488 31.25 -8.80 0.49
C ASP A 488 32.01 -8.81 1.83
N GLU A 489 33.22 -8.23 1.84
CA GLU A 489 34.02 -8.13 3.08
C GLU A 489 33.30 -7.38 4.21
N ASN A 490 32.36 -6.47 3.90
CA ASN A 490 31.54 -5.70 4.86
C ASN A 490 30.25 -6.43 5.28
N GLY A 491 30.00 -7.63 4.77
CA GLY A 491 28.80 -8.41 5.04
C GLY A 491 27.56 -8.03 4.21
N ASN A 492 27.70 -7.23 3.17
CA ASN A 492 26.58 -6.86 2.28
C ASN A 492 26.35 -7.97 1.24
N ILE A 493 25.09 -8.28 0.92
CA ILE A 493 24.73 -9.31 -0.06
C ILE A 493 24.94 -8.75 -1.48
N THR A 494 25.99 -9.17 -2.17
CA THR A 494 26.32 -8.68 -3.52
C THR A 494 25.72 -9.51 -4.64
N GLY A 495 25.25 -10.73 -4.35
CA GLY A 495 24.65 -11.63 -5.33
C GLY A 495 23.69 -12.62 -4.68
N LEU A 496 22.66 -13.00 -5.43
CA LEU A 496 21.74 -14.08 -5.08
C LEU A 496 21.49 -14.95 -6.31
N VAL A 497 21.75 -16.25 -6.18
CA VAL A 497 21.35 -17.28 -7.15
C VAL A 497 20.02 -17.88 -6.68
N LEU A 498 19.04 -17.91 -7.58
CA LEU A 498 17.69 -18.44 -7.40
C LEU A 498 17.62 -19.93 -7.81
N PRO A 499 16.54 -20.66 -7.47
CA PRO A 499 16.45 -22.11 -7.68
C PRO A 499 16.40 -22.57 -9.14
N ASP A 500 16.24 -21.64 -10.08
CA ASP A 500 16.27 -21.85 -11.53
C ASP A 500 17.52 -21.26 -12.20
N ASP A 501 18.63 -21.17 -11.45
CA ASP A 501 19.94 -20.60 -11.83
C ASP A 501 19.92 -19.10 -12.21
N ASN A 502 18.77 -18.43 -12.11
CA ASN A 502 18.67 -16.98 -12.32
C ASN A 502 19.41 -16.21 -11.24
N THR A 503 20.03 -15.08 -11.60
CA THR A 503 20.89 -14.31 -10.70
C THR A 503 20.44 -12.86 -10.54
N LEU A 504 20.48 -12.39 -9.28
CA LEU A 504 20.43 -10.98 -8.93
C LEU A 504 21.82 -10.53 -8.50
N THR A 505 22.21 -9.29 -8.82
CA THR A 505 23.44 -8.70 -8.27
C THR A 505 23.20 -7.29 -7.74
N PHE A 506 23.91 -6.96 -6.67
CA PHE A 506 23.75 -5.71 -5.91
C PHE A 506 25.12 -5.07 -5.70
N LYS A 507 25.20 -3.75 -5.83
CA LYS A 507 26.42 -2.97 -5.59
C LYS A 507 26.16 -1.90 -4.56
N TYR A 508 27.13 -1.73 -3.69
CA TYR A 508 27.09 -0.77 -2.60
C TYR A 508 28.21 0.27 -2.75
N ASP A 509 28.01 1.46 -2.18
CA ASP A 509 29.08 2.42 -2.03
C ASP A 509 29.97 2.13 -0.79
N HIS A 510 30.95 3.00 -0.54
CA HIS A 510 31.84 2.91 0.62
C HIS A 510 31.14 3.05 1.99
N LEU A 511 29.85 3.41 2.02
CA LEU A 511 29.00 3.42 3.20
C LEU A 511 28.05 2.21 3.21
N SER A 512 28.26 1.17 2.41
CA SER A 512 27.36 0.01 2.32
C SER A 512 25.92 0.37 1.89
N ARG A 513 25.70 1.49 1.17
CA ARG A 513 24.39 1.90 0.62
C ARG A 513 24.19 1.39 -0.80
N LEU A 514 23.02 0.86 -1.13
CA LEU A 514 22.70 0.26 -2.44
C LEU A 514 22.69 1.31 -3.57
N VAL A 515 23.61 1.22 -4.53
CA VAL A 515 23.75 2.18 -5.65
C VAL A 515 23.41 1.61 -7.03
N GLU A 516 23.46 0.30 -7.21
CA GLU A 516 23.06 -0.39 -8.44
C GLU A 516 22.53 -1.78 -8.08
N GLU A 517 21.41 -2.17 -8.67
CA GLU A 517 20.89 -3.54 -8.66
C GLU A 517 20.63 -4.02 -10.08
N THR A 518 20.93 -5.28 -10.39
CA THR A 518 20.78 -5.88 -11.72
C THR A 518 19.94 -7.16 -11.66
N ASP A 519 18.98 -7.28 -12.58
CA ASP A 519 18.03 -8.40 -12.66
C ASP A 519 18.53 -9.56 -13.56
N PRO A 520 17.83 -10.71 -13.60
CA PRO A 520 18.20 -11.87 -14.42
C PRO A 520 18.22 -11.63 -15.94
N LEU A 521 17.67 -10.51 -16.43
CA LEU A 521 17.77 -10.09 -17.83
C LEU A 521 18.98 -9.15 -18.07
N GLY A 522 19.77 -8.86 -17.03
CA GLY A 522 20.89 -7.92 -17.08
C GLY A 522 20.48 -6.44 -17.01
N ARG A 523 19.19 -6.15 -16.75
CA ARG A 523 18.63 -4.80 -16.67
C ARG A 523 18.90 -4.19 -15.30
N LYS A 524 18.98 -2.85 -15.22
CA LYS A 524 19.56 -2.17 -14.06
C LYS A 524 18.69 -1.06 -13.49
N ILE A 525 18.59 -1.02 -12.18
CA ILE A 525 18.13 0.16 -11.43
C ILE A 525 19.34 0.77 -10.74
N THR A 526 19.44 2.10 -10.75
CA THR A 526 20.55 2.83 -10.10
C THR A 526 20.06 3.95 -9.20
N TYR A 527 20.76 4.13 -8.09
CA TYR A 527 20.39 5.01 -6.99
C TYR A 527 21.50 6.04 -6.70
N LYS A 528 21.11 7.24 -6.24
CA LYS A 528 22.04 8.27 -5.73
C LYS A 528 21.52 8.82 -4.41
N HIS A 529 22.32 8.79 -3.36
CA HIS A 529 21.89 9.20 -2.03
C HIS A 529 22.19 10.67 -1.69
N HIS A 530 21.45 11.21 -0.74
CA HIS A 530 21.66 12.54 -0.18
C HIS A 530 22.81 12.50 0.83
N LEU A 531 23.89 13.26 0.58
CA LEU A 531 25.04 13.36 1.49
C LEU A 531 25.54 11.95 1.93
N ALA A 532 25.66 11.71 3.23
CA ALA A 532 26.01 10.42 3.84
C ALA A 532 24.78 9.58 4.26
N THR A 533 23.55 10.01 3.95
CA THR A 533 22.32 9.38 4.45
C THR A 533 21.78 8.27 3.55
N THR A 534 20.76 7.54 4.00
CA THR A 534 19.98 6.57 3.20
C THR A 534 19.11 7.24 2.13
N LEU A 535 18.60 8.44 2.39
CA LEU A 535 17.64 9.17 1.53
C LEU A 535 18.06 9.24 0.06
N VAL A 536 17.20 8.81 -0.87
CA VAL A 536 17.51 8.71 -2.31
C VAL A 536 17.14 10.01 -3.04
N THR A 537 18.12 10.63 -3.68
CA THR A 537 17.98 11.85 -4.51
C THR A 537 17.72 11.60 -5.99
N GLN A 538 18.06 10.40 -6.49
CA GLN A 538 17.73 9.98 -7.86
C GLN A 538 17.59 8.46 -7.90
N THR A 539 16.52 7.97 -8.51
CA THR A 539 16.35 6.57 -8.95
C THR A 539 16.21 6.57 -10.47
N THR A 540 16.94 5.69 -11.15
CA THR A 540 16.88 5.53 -12.62
C THR A 540 16.57 4.08 -12.94
N TYR A 541 15.48 3.84 -13.67
CA TYR A 541 14.98 2.52 -14.04
C TYR A 541 15.49 2.05 -15.41
N PRO A 542 15.34 0.75 -15.77
CA PRO A 542 15.82 0.22 -17.05
C PRO A 542 15.20 0.88 -18.29
N ASP A 543 13.96 1.36 -18.21
CA ASP A 543 13.28 2.08 -19.30
C ASP A 543 13.76 3.54 -19.47
N GLY A 544 14.76 3.96 -18.69
CA GLY A 544 15.29 5.32 -18.67
C GLY A 544 14.47 6.31 -17.82
N SER A 545 13.31 5.90 -17.28
CA SER A 545 12.53 6.76 -16.39
C SER A 545 13.37 7.12 -15.14
N THR A 546 13.38 8.42 -14.80
CA THR A 546 14.28 8.97 -13.78
C THR A 546 13.51 9.81 -12.78
N TRP A 547 13.30 9.28 -11.58
CA TRP A 547 12.70 10.00 -10.46
C TRP A 547 13.79 10.71 -9.65
N LYS A 548 13.50 11.89 -9.11
CA LYS A 548 14.45 12.69 -8.32
C LYS A 548 13.78 13.27 -7.09
N ALA A 549 14.57 13.40 -6.01
CA ALA A 549 14.16 14.08 -4.79
C ALA A 549 15.27 15.02 -4.30
N ARG A 550 14.87 16.12 -3.68
CA ARG A 550 15.74 17.13 -3.10
C ARG A 550 15.32 17.39 -1.67
N TYR A 551 16.23 17.10 -0.74
CA TYR A 551 16.06 17.31 0.69
C TYR A 551 16.77 18.60 1.14
N ASP A 552 16.42 19.12 2.32
CA ASP A 552 17.25 20.08 3.04
C ASP A 552 18.44 19.37 3.72
N SER A 553 19.36 20.14 4.33
CA SER A 553 20.55 19.59 5.00
C SER A 553 20.27 18.77 6.26
N ARG A 554 18.99 18.62 6.62
CA ARG A 554 18.49 17.92 7.81
C ARG A 554 17.67 16.67 7.43
N GLY A 555 17.42 16.46 6.13
CA GLY A 555 16.70 15.30 5.61
C GLY A 555 15.23 15.55 5.24
N ASN A 556 14.69 16.75 5.46
CA ASN A 556 13.28 17.02 5.12
C ASN A 556 13.13 17.15 3.60
N LEU A 557 12.16 16.44 3.00
CA LEU A 557 11.87 16.53 1.56
C LEU A 557 11.41 17.95 1.19
N LEU A 558 11.98 18.54 0.14
CA LEU A 558 11.63 19.89 -0.34
C LEU A 558 11.03 19.89 -1.75
N ILE A 559 11.57 19.07 -2.66
CA ILE A 559 11.06 18.93 -4.03
C ILE A 559 11.19 17.47 -4.45
N GLU A 560 10.11 16.91 -4.95
CA GLU A 560 10.08 15.72 -5.79
C GLU A 560 10.06 16.13 -7.27
N THR A 561 10.61 15.30 -8.17
CA THR A 561 10.48 15.49 -9.61
C THR A 561 10.31 14.14 -10.29
N ASP A 562 9.23 14.01 -11.06
CA ASP A 562 8.87 12.78 -11.77
C ASP A 562 9.72 12.56 -13.04
N ALA A 563 9.49 11.44 -13.74
CA ALA A 563 10.23 11.10 -14.95
C ALA A 563 9.88 11.94 -16.20
N LEU A 564 8.82 12.76 -16.15
CA LEU A 564 8.50 13.76 -17.19
C LEU A 564 9.02 15.17 -16.83
N GLY A 565 9.44 15.39 -15.57
CA GLY A 565 9.94 16.66 -15.07
C GLY A 565 8.91 17.51 -14.33
N HIS A 566 7.71 16.98 -14.08
CA HIS A 566 6.73 17.60 -13.18
C HIS A 566 7.25 17.60 -11.75
N LYS A 567 6.75 18.50 -10.89
CA LYS A 567 7.28 18.70 -9.53
C LYS A 567 6.18 18.74 -8.49
N THR A 568 6.49 18.19 -7.33
CA THR A 568 5.75 18.42 -6.09
C THR A 568 6.70 19.11 -5.12
N GLU A 569 6.33 20.29 -4.61
CA GLU A 569 7.14 21.05 -3.65
C GLU A 569 6.54 21.00 -2.24
N TYR A 570 7.40 20.88 -1.24
CA TYR A 570 7.03 20.63 0.16
C TYR A 570 7.57 21.76 1.04
N LEU A 571 6.66 22.45 1.74
CA LEU A 571 6.99 23.47 2.71
C LEU A 571 6.81 22.89 4.12
N ASN A 572 7.93 22.71 4.80
CA ASN A 572 8.01 22.07 6.10
C ASN A 572 8.16 23.10 7.21
N SER A 573 7.57 22.78 8.37
CA SER A 573 7.74 23.53 9.61
C SER A 573 9.19 23.48 10.13
N GLU A 574 9.50 24.25 11.18
CA GLU A 574 10.79 24.10 11.87
C GLU A 574 10.95 22.65 12.34
N ASP A 575 9.89 22.07 12.94
CA ASP A 575 9.63 20.66 13.27
C ASP A 575 9.61 19.67 12.08
N GLY A 576 10.00 20.05 10.86
CA GLY A 576 10.13 19.15 9.71
C GLY A 576 8.82 18.62 9.10
N LEU A 577 7.70 18.71 9.81
CA LEU A 577 6.39 18.28 9.31
C LEU A 577 5.90 19.20 8.17
N PRO A 578 5.41 18.65 7.03
CA PRO A 578 4.92 19.43 5.91
C PRO A 578 3.64 20.18 6.28
N HIS A 579 3.65 21.52 6.20
CA HIS A 579 2.47 22.37 6.43
C HIS A 579 1.79 22.76 5.11
N THR A 580 2.50 22.69 3.98
CA THR A 580 1.95 22.95 2.65
C THR A 580 2.62 22.07 1.60
N ILE A 581 1.81 21.44 0.76
CA ILE A 581 2.25 20.66 -0.40
C ILE A 581 1.74 21.37 -1.65
N ILE A 582 2.63 21.66 -2.59
CA ILE A 582 2.33 22.34 -3.87
C ILE A 582 2.52 21.33 -4.99
N ASP A 583 1.48 21.07 -5.78
CA ASP A 583 1.55 20.13 -6.89
C ASP A 583 2.04 20.76 -8.21
N ALA A 584 2.19 19.92 -9.24
CA ALA A 584 2.72 20.30 -10.55
C ALA A 584 1.85 21.31 -11.32
N THR A 585 0.62 21.59 -10.86
CA THR A 585 -0.27 22.62 -11.40
C THR A 585 -0.28 23.90 -10.56
N TYR A 586 0.67 24.02 -9.61
CA TYR A 586 0.82 25.10 -8.63
C TYR A 586 -0.41 25.26 -7.71
N LYS A 587 -1.13 24.16 -7.44
CA LYS A 587 -2.21 24.12 -6.45
C LYS A 587 -1.65 23.65 -5.12
N SER A 588 -2.20 24.16 -4.01
CA SER A 588 -1.65 23.97 -2.67
C SER A 588 -2.64 23.28 -1.74
N LYS A 589 -2.17 22.26 -1.03
CA LYS A 589 -2.87 21.58 0.08
C LYS A 589 -2.20 21.96 1.39
N TYR A 590 -2.96 22.12 2.47
CA TYR A 590 -2.45 22.59 3.76
C TYR A 590 -2.72 21.57 4.88
N LEU A 591 -1.79 21.52 5.84
CA LEU A 591 -1.77 20.55 6.93
C LEU A 591 -1.42 21.28 8.23
N TRP A 592 -2.21 21.05 9.28
CA TRP A 592 -1.94 21.54 10.63
C TRP A 592 -1.77 20.36 11.58
N TRP A 593 -0.75 20.44 12.44
CA TRP A 593 -0.29 19.34 13.27
C TRP A 593 -0.39 19.68 14.77
N ASN A 594 -0.60 18.68 15.62
CA ASN A 594 -0.41 18.81 17.07
C ASN A 594 1.06 18.51 17.46
N SER A 595 1.40 18.71 18.74
CA SER A 595 2.74 18.43 19.28
C SER A 595 3.13 16.95 19.33
N LEU A 596 2.25 16.04 18.93
CA LEU A 596 2.48 14.59 18.82
C LEU A 596 2.64 14.14 17.35
N ALA A 597 2.91 15.08 16.44
CA ALA A 597 3.01 14.85 14.99
C ALA A 597 1.75 14.29 14.32
N GLN A 598 0.56 14.65 14.81
CA GLN A 598 -0.73 14.19 14.27
C GLN A 598 -1.49 15.33 13.58
N VAL A 599 -2.04 15.08 12.39
CA VAL A 599 -2.82 16.06 11.62
C VAL A 599 -4.12 16.37 12.36
N VAL A 600 -4.34 17.62 12.77
CA VAL A 600 -5.60 18.09 13.39
C VAL A 600 -6.53 18.79 12.39
N ARG A 601 -5.98 19.26 11.27
CA ARG A 601 -6.75 19.79 10.13
C ARG A 601 -6.00 19.52 8.83
N PHE A 602 -6.73 19.13 7.82
CA PHE A 602 -6.32 19.10 6.42
C PHE A 602 -7.19 20.08 5.63
N GLN A 603 -6.59 20.80 4.69
CA GLN A 603 -7.32 21.61 3.70
C GLN A 603 -6.84 21.27 2.30
N ASP A 604 -7.78 20.99 1.40
CA ASP A 604 -7.46 20.73 0.00
C ASP A 604 -7.23 22.02 -0.81
N CYS A 605 -6.83 21.85 -2.08
CA CYS A 605 -6.62 22.96 -3.01
C CYS A 605 -7.88 23.64 -3.54
N SER A 606 -9.06 23.18 -3.12
CA SER A 606 -10.37 23.82 -3.32
C SER A 606 -10.85 24.56 -2.05
N GLY A 607 -10.03 24.60 -1.00
CA GLY A 607 -10.31 25.30 0.26
C GLY A 607 -11.24 24.54 1.21
N LYS A 608 -11.45 23.24 1.00
CA LYS A 608 -12.34 22.41 1.83
C LYS A 608 -11.59 21.80 3.00
N ASP A 609 -12.15 21.93 4.20
CA ASP A 609 -11.52 21.56 5.47
C ASP A 609 -12.01 20.22 6.00
N THR A 610 -11.09 19.34 6.41
CA THR A 610 -11.38 18.17 7.25
C THR A 610 -10.63 18.31 8.57
N HIS A 611 -11.33 18.15 9.69
CA HIS A 611 -10.79 18.27 11.03
C HIS A 611 -10.73 16.90 11.73
N TYR A 612 -9.67 16.69 12.50
CA TYR A 612 -9.41 15.44 13.21
C TYR A 612 -9.22 15.71 14.70
N ARG A 613 -9.83 14.88 15.55
CA ARG A 613 -9.75 15.03 17.01
C ARG A 613 -9.29 13.75 17.66
N TYR A 614 -8.33 13.87 18.55
CA TYR A 614 -7.70 12.77 19.28
C TYR A 614 -8.13 12.77 20.75
N ASP A 615 -8.03 11.62 21.42
CA ASP A 615 -8.21 11.49 22.87
C ASP A 615 -6.94 11.92 23.63
N ASP A 616 -6.94 11.78 24.96
CA ASP A 616 -5.78 12.07 25.81
C ASP A 616 -4.61 11.09 25.60
N ARG A 617 -4.82 10.00 24.83
CA ARG A 617 -3.89 8.90 24.58
C ARG A 617 -3.26 8.97 23.19
N GLY A 618 -3.78 9.84 22.32
CA GLY A 618 -3.33 10.00 20.93
C GLY A 618 -4.13 9.20 19.90
N HIS A 619 -5.25 8.55 20.25
CA HIS A 619 -6.08 7.85 19.28
C HIS A 619 -7.10 8.78 18.61
N LEU A 620 -7.36 8.59 17.32
CA LEU A 620 -8.38 9.35 16.58
C LEU A 620 -9.79 8.98 17.09
N ILE A 621 -10.52 9.95 17.65
CA ILE A 621 -11.88 9.78 18.21
C ILE A 621 -12.98 10.58 17.49
N ALA A 622 -12.63 11.50 16.59
CA ALA A 622 -13.59 12.06 15.65
C ALA A 622 -12.93 12.55 14.36
N VAL A 623 -13.69 12.47 13.26
CA VAL A 623 -13.41 13.15 11.99
C VAL A 623 -14.63 14.02 11.69
N THR A 624 -14.40 15.30 11.39
CA THR A 624 -15.43 16.25 10.94
C THR A 624 -15.06 16.71 9.54
N ASP A 625 -15.93 16.46 8.57
CA ASP A 625 -15.71 16.79 7.16
C ASP A 625 -16.09 18.25 6.82
N ALA A 626 -15.93 18.64 5.56
CA ALA A 626 -16.17 20.01 5.10
C ALA A 626 -17.65 20.45 5.10
N LEU A 627 -18.60 19.51 5.16
CA LEU A 627 -20.02 19.80 5.41
C LEU A 627 -20.33 19.89 6.91
N ASN A 628 -19.32 19.75 7.77
CA ASN A 628 -19.40 19.69 9.23
C ASN A 628 -20.15 18.43 9.75
N THR A 629 -20.37 17.42 8.90
CA THR A 629 -20.81 16.10 9.36
C THR A 629 -19.66 15.42 10.11
N THR A 630 -19.97 14.75 11.23
CA THR A 630 -18.97 14.26 12.18
C THR A 630 -19.21 12.80 12.55
N THR A 631 -18.26 11.94 12.21
CA THR A 631 -18.22 10.55 12.69
C THR A 631 -17.35 10.49 13.95
N THR A 632 -17.79 9.77 14.99
CA THR A 632 -17.03 9.63 16.25
C THR A 632 -16.75 8.18 16.58
N LEU A 633 -15.63 7.94 17.28
CA LEU A 633 -15.09 6.61 17.57
C LEU A 633 -14.88 6.47 19.08
N GLU A 634 -15.52 5.47 19.68
CA GLU A 634 -15.29 5.06 21.06
C GLU A 634 -14.25 3.92 21.06
N ARG A 635 -13.23 3.98 21.91
CA ARG A 635 -12.07 3.07 21.87
C ARG A 635 -11.71 2.48 23.23
N LYS A 636 -11.01 1.34 23.20
CA LYS A 636 -10.26 0.79 24.33
C LYS A 636 -8.99 1.63 24.64
N PRO A 637 -8.36 1.46 25.83
CA PRO A 637 -7.04 2.00 26.13
C PRO A 637 -5.93 1.68 25.12
N ASP A 638 -5.86 0.46 24.56
CA ASP A 638 -4.89 0.12 23.48
C ASP A 638 -5.39 0.52 22.07
N GLY A 639 -6.49 1.28 21.99
CA GLY A 639 -6.93 1.95 20.78
C GLY A 639 -7.92 1.18 19.90
N GLU A 640 -8.30 -0.07 20.23
CA GLU A 640 -9.29 -0.81 19.42
C GLU A 640 -10.66 -0.12 19.44
N VAL A 641 -11.35 -0.04 18.28
CA VAL A 641 -12.61 0.70 18.13
C VAL A 641 -13.77 -0.14 18.66
N LEU A 642 -14.27 0.19 19.85
CA LEU A 642 -15.44 -0.45 20.44
C LEU A 642 -16.73 -0.07 19.69
N ARG A 643 -16.85 1.19 19.27
CA ARG A 643 -18.06 1.71 18.61
C ARG A 643 -17.75 2.83 17.63
N ILE A 644 -18.45 2.85 16.51
CA ILE A 644 -18.49 3.94 15.54
C ILE A 644 -19.88 4.57 15.63
N ASN A 645 -19.97 5.87 15.89
CA ASN A 645 -21.22 6.62 15.82
C ASN A 645 -21.24 7.46 14.56
N HIS A 646 -22.27 7.24 13.73
CA HIS A 646 -22.39 7.80 12.40
C HIS A 646 -23.18 9.12 12.38
N PRO A 647 -22.95 10.00 11.38
CA PRO A 647 -23.67 11.27 11.25
C PRO A 647 -25.19 11.17 11.03
N ASP A 648 -25.74 9.99 10.71
CA ASP A 648 -27.20 9.75 10.63
C ASP A 648 -27.82 9.27 11.97
N GLY A 649 -26.99 9.13 13.02
CA GLY A 649 -27.41 8.66 14.35
C GLY A 649 -27.40 7.13 14.50
N THR A 650 -27.04 6.38 13.46
CA THR A 650 -26.76 4.95 13.59
C THR A 650 -25.41 4.71 14.28
N SER A 651 -25.15 3.48 14.75
CA SER A 651 -23.85 3.13 15.30
C SER A 651 -23.50 1.66 15.11
N GLU A 652 -22.25 1.38 14.77
CA GLU A 652 -21.70 0.02 14.67
C GLU A 652 -20.86 -0.30 15.91
N ASN A 653 -20.88 -1.55 16.37
CA ASN A 653 -20.17 -2.00 17.57
C ASN A 653 -19.29 -3.21 17.26
N PHE A 654 -18.13 -3.30 17.91
CA PHE A 654 -17.16 -4.38 17.70
C PHE A 654 -16.73 -4.99 19.03
N THR A 655 -16.46 -6.30 19.03
CA THR A 655 -15.80 -6.97 20.17
C THR A 655 -14.54 -7.69 19.71
N TYR A 656 -13.58 -7.78 20.63
CA TYR A 656 -12.20 -8.17 20.35
C TYR A 656 -11.75 -9.30 21.27
N ASN A 657 -10.84 -10.14 20.79
CA ASN A 657 -10.04 -11.02 21.66
C ASN A 657 -8.85 -10.26 22.29
N ALA A 658 -8.07 -10.94 23.14
CA ALA A 658 -6.92 -10.36 23.82
C ALA A 658 -5.69 -10.09 22.92
N LEU A 659 -5.78 -10.37 21.61
CA LEU A 659 -4.81 -9.93 20.58
C LEU A 659 -5.35 -8.77 19.73
N GLY A 660 -6.39 -8.06 20.20
CA GLY A 660 -6.99 -6.94 19.45
C GLY A 660 -7.69 -7.32 18.15
N GLN A 661 -7.99 -8.61 17.92
CA GLN A 661 -8.63 -9.09 16.70
C GLN A 661 -10.15 -9.15 16.87
N VAL A 662 -10.89 -8.66 15.88
CA VAL A 662 -12.37 -8.70 15.88
C VAL A 662 -12.89 -10.14 15.96
N VAL A 663 -13.80 -10.37 16.91
CA VAL A 663 -14.56 -11.62 17.11
C VAL A 663 -16.08 -11.42 16.98
N SER A 664 -16.60 -10.19 17.07
CA SER A 664 -17.93 -9.86 16.55
C SER A 664 -18.01 -8.44 16.00
N HIS A 665 -18.94 -8.25 15.06
CA HIS A 665 -19.39 -6.97 14.54
C HIS A 665 -20.91 -6.92 14.66
N THR A 666 -21.45 -5.79 15.10
CA THR A 666 -22.89 -5.51 15.19
C THR A 666 -23.18 -4.22 14.42
N ASN A 667 -23.96 -4.31 13.35
CA ASN A 667 -24.30 -3.14 12.54
C ASN A 667 -25.41 -2.27 13.18
N GLY A 668 -25.74 -1.13 12.58
CA GLY A 668 -26.74 -0.20 13.12
C GLY A 668 -28.17 -0.76 13.21
N LYS A 669 -28.46 -1.90 12.57
CA LYS A 669 -29.73 -2.64 12.65
C LYS A 669 -29.72 -3.71 13.76
N GLY A 670 -28.62 -3.86 14.49
CA GLY A 670 -28.46 -4.86 15.55
C GLY A 670 -28.18 -6.28 15.04
N GLN A 671 -27.92 -6.45 13.75
CA GLN A 671 -27.53 -7.75 13.18
C GLN A 671 -26.07 -8.04 13.55
N ILE A 672 -25.78 -9.26 14.03
CA ILE A 672 -24.46 -9.65 14.55
C ILE A 672 -23.78 -10.67 13.64
N THR A 673 -22.59 -10.35 13.15
CA THR A 673 -21.65 -11.31 12.54
C THR A 673 -20.62 -11.74 13.59
N ARG A 674 -20.29 -13.03 13.65
CA ARG A 674 -19.30 -13.59 14.60
C ARG A 674 -18.15 -14.27 13.89
N LEU A 675 -16.96 -14.19 14.49
CA LEU A 675 -15.72 -14.79 14.00
C LEU A 675 -15.09 -15.63 15.13
N SER A 676 -15.19 -16.95 15.02
CA SER A 676 -14.40 -17.87 15.83
C SER A 676 -12.97 -17.94 15.28
N ARG A 677 -11.98 -18.00 16.17
CA ARG A 677 -10.55 -18.08 15.82
C ARG A 677 -9.87 -19.19 16.62
N ASN A 678 -8.77 -19.75 16.12
CA ASN A 678 -7.90 -20.65 16.89
C ASN A 678 -6.91 -19.85 17.77
N ALA A 679 -6.03 -20.56 18.47
CA ALA A 679 -4.99 -19.99 19.33
C ALA A 679 -3.97 -19.10 18.58
N ARG A 680 -3.84 -19.23 17.25
CA ARG A 680 -3.03 -18.35 16.38
C ARG A 680 -3.79 -17.11 15.90
N GLY A 681 -5.08 -16.99 16.22
CA GLY A 681 -5.95 -15.93 15.71
C GLY A 681 -6.47 -16.18 14.28
N LEU A 682 -6.17 -17.33 13.67
CA LEU A 682 -6.68 -17.71 12.35
C LEU A 682 -8.19 -17.95 12.44
N PRO A 683 -9.00 -17.47 11.49
CA PRO A 683 -10.45 -17.67 11.51
C PRO A 683 -10.76 -19.16 11.32
N THR A 684 -11.55 -19.76 12.22
CA THR A 684 -12.01 -21.15 12.13
C THR A 684 -13.47 -21.25 11.72
N ARG A 685 -14.29 -20.24 12.04
CA ARG A 685 -15.69 -20.15 11.63
C ARG A 685 -16.16 -18.71 11.55
N ARG A 686 -16.85 -18.34 10.46
CA ARG A 686 -17.56 -17.07 10.29
C ARG A 686 -19.04 -17.35 10.31
N GLU A 687 -19.81 -16.70 11.18
CA GLU A 687 -21.25 -16.88 11.34
C GLU A 687 -22.01 -15.57 11.07
N ASP A 688 -23.08 -15.64 10.28
CA ASP A 688 -23.98 -14.52 10.00
C ASP A 688 -25.10 -14.36 11.05
N ALA A 689 -25.89 -13.29 10.95
CA ALA A 689 -26.97 -13.02 11.91
C ALA A 689 -28.18 -13.97 11.79
N LYS A 690 -28.22 -14.89 10.80
CA LYS A 690 -29.17 -16.02 10.73
C LYS A 690 -28.58 -17.31 11.33
N GLY A 691 -27.34 -17.31 11.80
CA GLY A 691 -26.64 -18.49 12.29
C GLY A 691 -26.08 -19.39 11.17
N LYS A 692 -26.06 -18.93 9.92
CA LYS A 692 -25.38 -19.62 8.81
C LYS A 692 -23.90 -19.35 8.90
N ALA A 693 -23.06 -20.33 8.53
CA ALA A 693 -21.63 -20.21 8.74
C ALA A 693 -20.76 -20.89 7.69
N VAL A 694 -19.59 -20.29 7.45
CA VAL A 694 -18.46 -20.91 6.74
C VAL A 694 -17.45 -21.39 7.79
N ALA A 695 -16.99 -22.63 7.66
CA ALA A 695 -15.91 -23.19 8.47
C ALA A 695 -14.61 -23.31 7.67
N TYR A 696 -13.49 -23.08 8.34
CA TYR A 696 -12.14 -23.01 7.78
C TYR A 696 -11.28 -24.07 8.44
N GLN A 697 -10.59 -24.91 7.65
CA GLN A 697 -9.76 -26.01 8.16
C GLN A 697 -8.33 -25.85 7.66
N TYR A 698 -7.37 -25.97 8.57
CA TYR A 698 -5.94 -25.85 8.29
C TYR A 698 -5.22 -27.16 8.57
N ASP A 699 -4.14 -27.44 7.84
CA ASP A 699 -3.18 -28.47 8.24
C ASP A 699 -2.22 -27.97 9.34
N LYS A 700 -1.34 -28.85 9.80
CA LYS A 700 -0.35 -28.53 10.84
C LYS A 700 0.75 -27.57 10.39
N ALA A 701 0.85 -27.29 9.09
CA ALA A 701 1.72 -26.27 8.51
C ALA A 701 0.95 -24.96 8.23
N ILE A 702 -0.24 -24.78 8.84
CA ILE A 702 -1.06 -23.56 8.81
C ILE A 702 -1.70 -23.29 7.43
N ARG A 703 -1.68 -24.27 6.52
CA ARG A 703 -2.22 -24.11 5.15
C ARG A 703 -3.71 -24.42 5.14
N LEU A 704 -4.52 -23.57 4.51
CA LEU A 704 -5.96 -23.74 4.40
C LEU A 704 -6.27 -24.94 3.48
N ILE A 705 -6.63 -26.09 4.05
CA ILE A 705 -6.90 -27.33 3.29
C ILE A 705 -8.37 -27.50 2.92
N ALA A 706 -9.31 -26.88 3.64
CA ALA A 706 -10.73 -26.92 3.29
C ALA A 706 -11.53 -25.69 3.74
N LEU A 707 -12.57 -25.38 2.95
CA LEU A 707 -13.64 -24.44 3.30
C LEU A 707 -14.98 -25.16 3.18
N THR A 708 -15.68 -25.32 4.30
CA THR A 708 -17.05 -25.86 4.33
C THR A 708 -18.04 -24.70 4.35
N ASN A 709 -18.94 -24.64 3.36
CA ASN A 709 -19.91 -23.55 3.21
C ASN A 709 -21.18 -23.77 4.05
N GLU A 710 -22.09 -22.80 3.96
CA GLU A 710 -23.33 -22.74 4.72
C GLU A 710 -24.32 -23.91 4.44
N ASN A 711 -24.14 -24.63 3.32
CA ASN A 711 -24.87 -25.85 2.91
C ASN A 711 -24.11 -27.15 3.28
N ASP A 712 -23.08 -27.09 4.15
CA ASP A 712 -22.14 -28.17 4.48
C ASP A 712 -21.30 -28.71 3.29
N ALA A 713 -21.34 -28.05 2.13
CA ALA A 713 -20.55 -28.43 0.96
C ALA A 713 -19.12 -27.88 1.06
N THR A 714 -18.11 -28.71 0.72
CA THR A 714 -16.70 -28.42 1.03
C THR A 714 -15.84 -28.23 -0.22
N TYR A 715 -15.16 -27.08 -0.31
CA TYR A 715 -14.00 -26.84 -1.18
C TYR A 715 -12.75 -27.42 -0.52
N ASN A 716 -11.84 -28.01 -1.31
CA ASN A 716 -10.60 -28.61 -0.82
C ASN A 716 -9.40 -28.04 -1.58
N PHE A 717 -8.25 -27.97 -0.90
CA PHE A 717 -7.01 -27.42 -1.42
C PHE A 717 -5.84 -28.37 -1.10
N ALA A 718 -4.96 -28.60 -2.08
CA ALA A 718 -3.72 -29.34 -1.88
C ALA A 718 -2.51 -28.50 -2.28
N TYR A 719 -1.39 -28.70 -1.57
CA TYR A 719 -0.17 -27.92 -1.68
C TYR A 719 1.04 -28.83 -1.93
N ASP A 720 2.07 -28.32 -2.60
CA ASP A 720 3.36 -29.02 -2.70
C ASP A 720 4.23 -28.85 -1.44
N ASN A 721 5.48 -29.34 -1.51
CA ASN A 721 6.44 -29.18 -0.42
C ASN A 721 7.00 -27.75 -0.30
N SER A 722 6.70 -26.85 -1.24
CA SER A 722 7.08 -25.43 -1.25
C SER A 722 5.90 -24.53 -0.84
N ASP A 723 4.84 -25.13 -0.28
CA ASP A 723 3.59 -24.50 0.15
C ASP A 723 2.82 -23.75 -0.95
N ARG A 724 3.08 -24.08 -2.23
CA ARG A 724 2.33 -23.57 -3.38
C ARG A 724 1.06 -24.41 -3.60
N LEU A 725 -0.05 -23.77 -3.91
CA LEU A 725 -1.32 -24.45 -4.24
C LEU A 725 -1.15 -25.26 -5.54
N ILE A 726 -1.32 -26.57 -5.49
CA ILE A 726 -1.24 -27.48 -6.65
C ILE A 726 -2.58 -28.11 -7.05
N GLU A 727 -3.59 -28.14 -6.17
CA GLU A 727 -4.95 -28.56 -6.52
C GLU A 727 -6.01 -27.68 -5.82
N GLU A 728 -6.94 -27.10 -6.59
CA GLU A 728 -8.22 -26.55 -6.11
C GLU A 728 -9.32 -27.53 -6.51
N LYS A 729 -10.09 -28.06 -5.55
CA LYS A 729 -11.28 -28.86 -5.83
C LYS A 729 -12.53 -28.19 -5.28
N ARG A 730 -13.44 -27.81 -6.18
CA ARG A 730 -14.69 -27.10 -5.87
C ARG A 730 -15.80 -28.07 -5.45
N ILE A 731 -16.85 -27.50 -4.85
CA ILE A 731 -18.06 -28.22 -4.38
C ILE A 731 -18.76 -29.02 -5.47
N ASP A 732 -18.64 -28.60 -6.73
CA ASP A 732 -19.19 -29.27 -7.91
C ASP A 732 -18.24 -30.29 -8.55
N ASN A 733 -17.14 -30.63 -7.86
CA ASN A 733 -16.07 -31.52 -8.31
C ASN A 733 -15.29 -31.03 -9.55
N LEU A 734 -15.43 -29.76 -9.98
CA LEU A 734 -14.42 -29.16 -10.84
C LEU A 734 -13.08 -29.13 -10.07
N THR A 735 -12.06 -29.76 -10.66
CA THR A 735 -10.71 -29.78 -10.11
C THR A 735 -9.77 -29.01 -11.03
N ARG A 736 -9.03 -28.07 -10.46
CA ARG A 736 -7.95 -27.35 -11.14
C ARG A 736 -6.62 -27.78 -10.56
N ARG A 737 -5.63 -28.00 -11.42
CA ARG A 737 -4.26 -28.35 -11.02
C ARG A 737 -3.27 -27.37 -11.56
N PHE A 738 -2.28 -27.05 -10.74
CA PHE A 738 -1.30 -26.00 -10.99
C PHE A 738 0.11 -26.61 -11.00
N SER A 739 0.88 -26.34 -12.06
CA SER A 739 2.28 -26.73 -12.17
C SER A 739 3.17 -25.48 -12.19
N TYR A 740 4.34 -25.55 -11.55
CA TYR A 740 5.27 -24.44 -11.41
C TYR A 740 6.65 -24.81 -11.99
N ASN A 741 7.46 -23.82 -12.37
CA ASN A 741 8.89 -24.02 -12.59
C ASN A 741 9.68 -23.91 -11.27
N LEU A 742 11.00 -24.12 -11.31
CA LEU A 742 11.88 -24.01 -10.14
C LEU A 742 11.89 -22.60 -9.52
N GLY A 743 11.77 -21.54 -10.33
CA GLY A 743 11.54 -20.15 -9.86
C GLY A 743 10.15 -19.88 -9.27
N GLY A 744 9.31 -20.90 -9.04
CA GLY A 744 8.00 -20.78 -8.41
C GLY A 744 6.91 -20.15 -9.29
N HIS A 745 7.16 -19.97 -10.59
CA HIS A 745 6.21 -19.36 -11.53
C HIS A 745 5.28 -20.40 -12.15
N LEU A 746 3.98 -20.10 -12.20
CA LEU A 746 2.94 -20.99 -12.76
C LEU A 746 3.14 -21.22 -14.27
N THR A 747 3.37 -22.47 -14.68
CA THR A 747 3.63 -22.91 -16.06
C THR A 747 2.47 -23.69 -16.69
N GLN A 748 1.58 -24.30 -15.92
CA GLN A 748 0.40 -25.00 -16.44
C GLN A 748 -0.79 -24.91 -15.48
N VAL A 749 -1.99 -24.79 -16.06
CA VAL A 749 -3.27 -25.06 -15.40
C VAL A 749 -3.97 -26.22 -16.14
N GLU A 750 -4.15 -27.37 -15.50
CA GLU A 750 -5.03 -28.46 -15.97
C GLU A 750 -6.41 -28.26 -15.33
N GLU A 751 -7.48 -28.19 -16.13
CA GLU A 751 -8.86 -28.14 -15.65
C GLU A 751 -9.59 -29.44 -15.96
N ILE A 752 -9.92 -30.18 -14.91
CA ILE A 752 -10.68 -31.43 -14.94
C ILE A 752 -12.14 -31.12 -14.60
N GLY A 753 -13.01 -31.24 -15.59
CA GLY A 753 -14.46 -31.13 -15.40
C GLY A 753 -15.05 -32.38 -14.74
N TYR A 754 -16.28 -32.27 -14.22
CA TYR A 754 -17.07 -33.39 -13.72
C TYR A 754 -18.50 -33.32 -14.25
N GLY A 755 -18.89 -34.28 -15.08
CA GLY A 755 -20.23 -34.33 -15.69
C GLY A 755 -21.23 -35.23 -14.94
N ASP A 756 -22.52 -35.08 -15.26
CA ASP A 756 -23.64 -35.78 -14.62
C ASP A 756 -23.63 -37.32 -14.83
N LYS A 757 -22.81 -37.86 -15.75
CA LYS A 757 -22.63 -39.30 -15.98
C LYS A 757 -21.30 -39.83 -15.43
N GLY A 758 -20.54 -39.01 -14.72
CA GLY A 758 -19.21 -39.34 -14.19
C GLY A 758 -18.08 -39.14 -15.20
N GLU A 759 -18.32 -38.46 -16.32
CA GLU A 759 -17.28 -38.08 -17.27
C GLU A 759 -16.32 -37.03 -16.68
N GLN A 760 -15.02 -37.21 -16.92
CA GLN A 760 -13.94 -36.32 -16.45
C GLN A 760 -13.12 -35.76 -17.61
N PRO A 761 -13.72 -34.90 -18.47
CA PRO A 761 -13.00 -34.26 -19.55
C PRO A 761 -11.93 -33.31 -19.00
N ARG A 762 -10.81 -33.20 -19.71
CA ARG A 762 -9.68 -32.35 -19.31
C ARG A 762 -9.29 -31.40 -20.43
N ARG A 763 -8.81 -30.23 -20.04
CA ARG A 763 -8.14 -29.25 -20.92
C ARG A 763 -6.95 -28.66 -20.17
N SER A 764 -5.99 -28.09 -20.89
CA SER A 764 -4.82 -27.44 -20.29
C SER A 764 -4.55 -26.07 -20.89
N THR A 765 -4.15 -25.14 -20.03
CA THR A 765 -3.51 -23.88 -20.43
C THR A 765 -2.05 -23.93 -20.01
N PHE A 766 -1.13 -23.81 -20.96
CA PHE A 766 0.31 -23.70 -20.72
C PHE A 766 0.74 -22.24 -20.76
N LEU A 767 1.74 -21.89 -19.94
CA LEU A 767 2.23 -20.53 -19.71
C LEU A 767 3.77 -20.51 -19.83
N GLU A 768 4.26 -20.11 -21.00
CA GLU A 768 5.69 -19.86 -21.24
C GLU A 768 6.09 -18.54 -20.56
N ARG A 769 7.26 -18.49 -19.90
CA ARG A 769 7.72 -17.32 -19.14
C ARG A 769 9.20 -17.03 -19.36
N ASP A 770 9.59 -15.79 -19.08
CA ASP A 770 10.98 -15.34 -19.07
C ASP A 770 11.64 -15.52 -17.68
N PRO A 771 12.98 -15.32 -17.57
CA PRO A 771 13.73 -15.31 -16.32
C PRO A 771 13.26 -14.39 -15.18
N ILE A 772 12.23 -13.56 -15.40
CA ILE A 772 11.65 -12.67 -14.38
C ILE A 772 10.15 -12.88 -14.22
N GLY A 773 9.65 -14.03 -14.66
CA GLY A 773 8.29 -14.51 -14.47
C GLY A 773 7.23 -13.85 -15.35
N ARG A 774 7.59 -12.96 -16.28
CA ARG A 774 6.63 -12.37 -17.22
C ARG A 774 6.14 -13.45 -18.18
N LEU A 775 4.84 -13.43 -18.47
CA LEU A 775 4.21 -14.35 -19.41
C LEU A 775 4.68 -14.02 -20.82
N LEU A 776 5.45 -14.91 -21.46
CA LEU A 776 5.88 -14.78 -22.86
C LEU A 776 4.84 -15.35 -23.82
N ALA A 777 4.21 -16.47 -23.45
CA ALA A 777 3.10 -17.01 -24.22
C ALA A 777 2.10 -17.80 -23.37
N LYS A 778 0.84 -17.76 -23.80
CA LYS A 778 -0.24 -18.60 -23.28
C LYS A 778 -0.76 -19.49 -24.40
N LEU A 779 -0.86 -20.80 -24.15
CA LEU A 779 -1.30 -21.79 -25.11
C LEU A 779 -2.44 -22.62 -24.53
N ASN A 780 -3.49 -22.83 -25.31
CA ASN A 780 -4.60 -23.72 -25.00
C ASN A 780 -5.10 -24.39 -26.30
N ASP A 781 -6.16 -25.20 -26.20
CA ASP A 781 -6.70 -25.96 -27.34
C ASP A 781 -7.19 -25.06 -28.49
N ASP A 782 -7.52 -23.79 -28.23
CA ASP A 782 -8.08 -22.85 -29.20
C ASP A 782 -7.08 -21.85 -29.79
N ALA A 783 -6.04 -21.45 -29.04
CA ALA A 783 -5.05 -20.49 -29.51
C ALA A 783 -3.69 -20.54 -28.79
N ARG A 784 -2.67 -19.97 -29.47
CA ARG A 784 -1.47 -19.42 -28.84
C ARG A 784 -1.57 -17.90 -28.82
N GLN A 785 -1.27 -17.29 -27.69
CA GLN A 785 -1.12 -15.84 -27.49
C GLN A 785 0.34 -15.56 -27.15
N ASP A 786 1.05 -14.78 -27.97
CA ASP A 786 2.42 -14.32 -27.72
C ASP A 786 2.39 -12.90 -27.13
N TYR A 787 3.20 -12.62 -26.11
CA TYR A 787 3.21 -11.37 -25.35
C TYR A 787 4.59 -10.69 -25.45
N THR A 788 4.63 -9.36 -25.53
CA THR A 788 5.89 -8.59 -25.51
C THR A 788 5.83 -7.44 -24.50
N TYR A 789 6.98 -7.02 -23.98
CA TYR A 789 7.10 -6.02 -22.92
C TYR A 789 8.27 -5.07 -23.20
N ASP A 790 8.26 -3.91 -22.56
CA ASP A 790 9.42 -3.02 -22.49
C ASP A 790 10.32 -3.32 -21.27
N ASP A 791 11.38 -2.52 -21.13
CA ASP A 791 12.31 -2.60 -20.01
C ASP A 791 11.70 -2.12 -18.67
N GLY A 792 10.53 -1.48 -18.69
CA GLY A 792 9.74 -1.11 -17.52
C GLY A 792 8.70 -2.16 -17.12
N ASP A 793 8.74 -3.35 -17.75
CA ASP A 793 7.79 -4.45 -17.59
C ASP A 793 6.34 -4.13 -17.99
N ARG A 794 6.15 -3.10 -18.81
CA ARG A 794 4.83 -2.73 -19.36
C ARG A 794 4.56 -3.55 -20.63
N LEU A 795 3.35 -4.08 -20.76
CA LEU A 795 2.92 -4.93 -21.87
C LEU A 795 2.83 -4.12 -23.17
N LEU A 796 3.71 -4.36 -24.14
CA LEU A 796 3.70 -3.67 -25.43
C LEU A 796 2.76 -4.30 -26.45
N SER A 797 2.57 -5.63 -26.43
CA SER A 797 1.62 -6.29 -27.34
C SER A 797 1.13 -7.65 -26.87
N ILE A 798 -0.06 -8.04 -27.31
CA ILE A 798 -0.49 -9.45 -27.38
C ILE A 798 -0.78 -9.80 -28.84
N GLN A 799 -0.26 -10.92 -29.35
CA GLN A 799 -0.58 -11.45 -30.67
C GLN A 799 -1.18 -12.85 -30.56
N ARG A 800 -2.43 -13.04 -31.01
CA ARG A 800 -3.11 -14.35 -31.00
C ARG A 800 -3.03 -15.04 -32.35
N LYS A 801 -2.83 -16.36 -32.32
CA LYS A 801 -2.83 -17.29 -33.45
C LYS A 801 -3.75 -18.45 -33.08
N GLN A 802 -4.86 -18.62 -33.78
CA GLN A 802 -5.84 -19.67 -33.48
C GLN A 802 -5.38 -21.04 -33.98
N THR A 803 -5.77 -22.10 -33.27
CA THR A 803 -5.63 -23.49 -33.73
C THR A 803 -6.72 -23.83 -34.75
N ASP A 804 -6.66 -25.04 -35.34
CA ASP A 804 -7.76 -25.57 -36.15
C ASP A 804 -9.02 -25.89 -35.31
N THR A 805 -8.93 -25.98 -33.98
CA THR A 805 -10.09 -26.10 -33.07
C THR A 805 -10.71 -24.72 -32.83
N GLY A 806 -9.91 -23.74 -32.41
CA GLY A 806 -10.36 -22.37 -32.20
C GLY A 806 -10.95 -21.76 -33.47
N ARG A 807 -10.36 -22.02 -34.64
CA ARG A 807 -10.92 -21.56 -35.93
C ARG A 807 -12.34 -22.11 -36.20
N LYS A 808 -12.68 -23.32 -35.73
CA LYS A 808 -14.03 -23.90 -35.84
C LYS A 808 -15.01 -23.29 -34.84
N LEU A 809 -14.52 -22.81 -33.70
CA LEU A 809 -15.29 -22.06 -32.69
C LEU A 809 -15.42 -20.56 -33.02
N GLY A 810 -14.82 -20.08 -34.12
CA GLY A 810 -14.85 -18.67 -34.52
C GLY A 810 -13.74 -17.80 -33.94
N VAL A 811 -12.77 -18.38 -33.24
CA VAL A 811 -11.58 -17.68 -32.75
C VAL A 811 -10.73 -17.21 -33.94
N THR A 812 -10.32 -15.94 -33.90
CA THR A 812 -9.55 -15.27 -34.95
C THR A 812 -8.13 -14.96 -34.48
N ALA A 813 -7.27 -14.59 -35.42
CA ALA A 813 -5.96 -14.02 -35.11
C ALA A 813 -6.07 -12.50 -35.02
N GLU A 814 -5.41 -11.91 -34.04
CA GLU A 814 -5.32 -10.46 -33.86
C GLU A 814 -3.97 -10.04 -33.29
N LYS A 815 -3.71 -8.74 -33.32
CA LYS A 815 -2.70 -8.09 -32.51
C LYS A 815 -3.35 -6.96 -31.71
N LEU A 816 -3.04 -6.88 -30.43
CA LEU A 816 -3.25 -5.73 -29.57
C LEU A 816 -1.89 -5.08 -29.34
N GLU A 817 -1.80 -3.76 -29.41
CA GLU A 817 -0.56 -3.00 -29.19
C GLU A 817 -0.83 -1.84 -28.23
N PHE A 818 0.13 -1.57 -27.34
CA PHE A 818 0.05 -0.54 -26.31
C PHE A 818 1.28 0.37 -26.37
N THR A 819 1.16 1.61 -25.94
CA THR A 819 2.28 2.55 -25.84
C THR A 819 2.14 3.38 -24.57
N TYR A 820 3.26 3.65 -23.91
CA TYR A 820 3.30 4.32 -22.61
C TYR A 820 4.22 5.55 -22.63
N ASP A 821 3.96 6.49 -21.73
CA ASP A 821 4.92 7.57 -21.41
C ASP A 821 5.95 7.14 -20.33
N LEU A 822 6.85 8.07 -19.96
CA LEU A 822 7.89 7.82 -18.96
C LEU A 822 7.37 7.65 -17.52
N LEU A 823 6.08 7.90 -17.25
CA LEU A 823 5.43 7.53 -15.97
C LEU A 823 4.79 6.13 -16.05
N GLY A 824 4.74 5.53 -17.24
CA GLY A 824 4.03 4.29 -17.51
C GLY A 824 2.51 4.47 -17.69
N ARG A 825 2.04 5.69 -18.00
CA ARG A 825 0.63 5.94 -18.34
C ARG A 825 0.39 5.50 -19.79
N LEU A 826 -0.73 4.83 -20.05
CA LEU A 826 -1.10 4.32 -21.37
C LEU A 826 -1.48 5.48 -22.29
N VAL A 827 -0.60 5.88 -23.21
CA VAL A 827 -0.87 6.97 -24.16
C VAL A 827 -1.49 6.48 -25.48
N LYS A 828 -1.42 5.17 -25.77
CA LYS A 828 -2.04 4.58 -26.96
C LYS A 828 -2.45 3.13 -26.73
N GLU A 829 -3.66 2.77 -27.16
CA GLU A 829 -4.11 1.38 -27.36
C GLU A 829 -4.44 1.21 -28.85
N THR A 830 -4.08 0.08 -29.46
CA THR A 830 -4.38 -0.23 -30.86
C THR A 830 -4.84 -1.68 -30.99
N THR A 831 -6.01 -1.87 -31.60
CA THR A 831 -6.69 -3.16 -31.78
C THR A 831 -7.18 -3.28 -33.23
N PRO A 832 -7.72 -4.44 -33.67
CA PRO A 832 -8.36 -4.55 -34.99
C PRO A 832 -9.60 -3.66 -35.19
N GLN A 833 -10.14 -3.06 -34.12
CA GLN A 833 -11.26 -2.12 -34.15
C GLN A 833 -10.80 -0.67 -34.29
N GLY A 834 -9.52 -0.37 -34.05
CA GLY A 834 -8.96 0.98 -34.22
C GLY A 834 -7.86 1.34 -33.22
N THR A 835 -7.51 2.62 -33.19
CA THR A 835 -6.59 3.22 -32.21
C THR A 835 -7.36 4.12 -31.24
N LEU A 836 -7.11 3.96 -29.94
CA LEU A 836 -7.35 4.99 -28.93
C LEU A 836 -6.03 5.68 -28.58
N ALA A 837 -6.05 6.99 -28.39
CA ALA A 837 -4.94 7.74 -27.82
C ALA A 837 -5.41 8.56 -26.61
N TYR A 838 -4.51 8.75 -25.64
CA TYR A 838 -4.83 9.28 -24.31
C TYR A 838 -3.82 10.37 -23.93
N ASP A 839 -4.33 11.59 -23.73
CA ASP A 839 -3.54 12.73 -23.27
C ASP A 839 -3.85 13.03 -21.81
N TYR A 840 -2.81 13.37 -21.02
CA TYR A 840 -2.91 13.52 -19.56
C TYR A 840 -2.31 14.85 -19.08
N ASP A 841 -2.87 15.40 -18.00
CA ASP A 841 -2.30 16.54 -17.30
C ASP A 841 -1.07 16.16 -16.43
N PRO A 842 -0.38 17.15 -15.81
CA PRO A 842 0.73 16.90 -14.87
C PRO A 842 0.35 16.13 -13.59
N LEU A 843 -0.93 16.01 -13.26
CA LEU A 843 -1.43 15.24 -12.11
C LEU A 843 -1.91 13.83 -12.52
N SER A 844 -1.81 13.50 -13.82
CA SER A 844 -2.26 12.25 -14.44
C SER A 844 -3.78 12.06 -14.55
N ASN A 845 -4.53 13.15 -14.55
CA ASN A 845 -5.92 13.14 -15.00
C ASN A 845 -5.95 12.99 -16.54
N LEU A 846 -6.86 12.15 -17.07
CA LEU A 846 -7.05 11.95 -18.50
C LEU A 846 -7.76 13.17 -19.10
N THR A 847 -7.06 14.04 -19.82
CA THR A 847 -7.64 15.28 -20.39
C THR A 847 -8.34 15.06 -21.72
N THR A 848 -7.81 14.19 -22.59
CA THR A 848 -8.42 13.88 -23.89
C THR A 848 -8.30 12.39 -24.20
N LEU A 849 -9.40 11.80 -24.65
CA LEU A 849 -9.45 10.48 -25.30
C LEU A 849 -9.75 10.69 -26.79
N THR A 850 -8.78 10.38 -27.65
CA THR A 850 -8.97 10.45 -29.10
C THR A 850 -9.45 9.09 -29.63
N LEU A 851 -10.56 9.11 -30.36
CA LEU A 851 -11.23 7.94 -30.94
C LEU A 851 -10.60 7.50 -32.28
N PRO A 852 -10.87 6.27 -32.77
CA PRO A 852 -10.37 5.82 -34.09
C PRO A 852 -10.87 6.64 -35.28
N THR A 853 -11.97 7.39 -35.09
CA THR A 853 -12.53 8.37 -36.04
C THR A 853 -11.75 9.68 -36.11
N GLY A 854 -10.83 9.93 -35.17
CA GLY A 854 -10.14 11.20 -34.99
C GLY A 854 -10.89 12.21 -34.09
N GLN A 855 -12.05 11.84 -33.55
CA GLN A 855 -12.83 12.67 -32.62
C GLN A 855 -12.19 12.71 -31.23
N HIS A 856 -12.29 13.85 -30.54
CA HIS A 856 -11.68 14.09 -29.23
C HIS A 856 -12.75 14.20 -28.13
N LEU A 857 -12.80 13.21 -27.24
CA LEU A 857 -13.59 13.26 -26.01
C LEU A 857 -12.76 13.94 -24.90
N ASN A 858 -13.04 15.21 -24.64
CA ASN A 858 -12.30 16.06 -23.72
C ASN A 858 -12.93 16.09 -22.33
N HIS A 859 -12.07 16.11 -21.33
CA HIS A 859 -12.36 16.05 -19.91
C HIS A 859 -11.70 17.25 -19.22
N LEU A 860 -12.50 18.16 -18.67
CA LEU A 860 -11.99 19.33 -17.96
C LEU A 860 -12.16 19.14 -16.45
N TYR A 861 -11.10 19.44 -15.70
CA TYR A 861 -11.02 19.25 -14.25
C TYR A 861 -10.84 20.59 -13.53
N TYR A 862 -11.34 20.70 -12.29
CA TYR A 862 -11.01 21.82 -11.41
C TYR A 862 -10.11 21.39 -10.25
N GLY A 863 -9.43 22.37 -9.63
CA GLY A 863 -8.85 22.33 -8.28
C GLY A 863 -8.28 20.98 -7.83
N SER A 864 -9.10 20.21 -7.11
CA SER A 864 -8.75 18.94 -6.47
C SER A 864 -8.72 17.70 -7.40
N GLY A 865 -8.87 17.88 -8.72
CA GLY A 865 -8.82 16.78 -9.71
C GLY A 865 -10.18 16.14 -10.00
N HIS A 866 -11.28 16.84 -9.76
CA HIS A 866 -12.63 16.35 -10.05
C HIS A 866 -13.12 16.84 -11.42
N LEU A 867 -13.81 15.95 -12.15
CA LEU A 867 -14.36 16.30 -13.46
C LEU A 867 -15.45 17.37 -13.32
N HIS A 868 -15.29 18.42 -14.12
CA HIS A 868 -16.19 19.56 -14.25
C HIS A 868 -16.94 19.56 -15.58
N GLN A 869 -16.31 19.14 -16.68
CA GLN A 869 -16.97 19.09 -18.00
C GLN A 869 -16.51 17.88 -18.82
N LEU A 870 -17.45 17.29 -19.55
CA LEU A 870 -17.23 16.37 -20.65
C LEU A 870 -17.75 16.98 -21.96
N ASN A 871 -16.92 17.03 -23.01
CA ASN A 871 -17.33 17.47 -24.35
C ASN A 871 -16.71 16.57 -25.45
N LEU A 872 -17.37 16.49 -26.61
CA LEU A 872 -16.92 15.74 -27.79
C LEU A 872 -16.69 16.73 -28.93
N ASP A 873 -15.44 16.94 -29.35
CA ASP A 873 -15.04 17.94 -30.36
C ASP A 873 -15.60 19.36 -30.10
N GLY A 874 -15.77 19.72 -28.82
CA GLY A 874 -16.37 20.98 -28.38
C GLY A 874 -17.90 20.98 -28.27
N GLN A 875 -18.59 19.92 -28.72
CA GLN A 875 -20.00 19.70 -28.37
C GLN A 875 -20.08 19.34 -26.87
N LEU A 876 -20.63 20.24 -26.07
CA LEU A 876 -20.89 20.00 -24.65
C LEU A 876 -21.80 18.77 -24.48
N ILE A 877 -21.32 17.77 -23.72
CA ILE A 877 -22.12 16.62 -23.30
C ILE A 877 -22.67 16.88 -21.90
N SER A 878 -21.82 17.24 -20.94
CA SER A 878 -22.25 17.47 -19.56
C SER A 878 -21.25 18.35 -18.79
N ASP A 879 -21.75 19.44 -18.20
CA ASP A 879 -21.10 20.16 -17.11
C ASP A 879 -21.54 19.57 -15.77
N MET A 880 -20.68 19.59 -14.77
CA MET A 880 -20.85 18.98 -13.46
C MET A 880 -20.45 19.94 -12.34
N GLU A 881 -21.35 20.10 -11.38
CA GLU A 881 -21.16 20.90 -10.16
C GLU A 881 -21.18 20.02 -8.92
N ARG A 882 -20.41 20.41 -7.90
CA ARG A 882 -20.05 19.54 -6.78
C ARG A 882 -20.19 20.24 -5.42
N ASP A 883 -20.49 19.48 -4.38
CA ASP A 883 -20.54 19.98 -3.00
C ASP A 883 -19.16 20.07 -2.34
N ASP A 884 -19.14 20.47 -1.07
CA ASP A 884 -17.92 20.66 -0.29
C ASP A 884 -17.15 19.35 0.01
N LEU A 885 -17.72 18.17 -0.29
CA LEU A 885 -17.04 16.87 -0.30
C LEU A 885 -16.72 16.38 -1.72
N HIS A 886 -16.83 17.27 -2.72
CA HIS A 886 -16.70 17.04 -4.16
C HIS A 886 -17.66 15.99 -4.73
N ARG A 887 -18.75 15.69 -4.01
CA ARG A 887 -19.83 14.82 -4.51
C ARG A 887 -20.69 15.61 -5.49
N GLU A 888 -21.26 14.94 -6.48
CA GLU A 888 -21.94 15.61 -7.58
C GLU A 888 -23.35 16.07 -7.18
N ILE A 889 -23.65 17.36 -7.32
CA ILE A 889 -24.96 17.94 -6.97
C ILE A 889 -25.76 18.36 -8.19
N TYR A 890 -25.12 18.80 -9.28
CA TYR A 890 -25.78 19.07 -10.56
C TYR A 890 -24.98 18.47 -11.72
N ARG A 891 -25.69 18.05 -12.78
CA ARG A 891 -25.12 17.87 -14.12
C ARG A 891 -26.05 18.40 -15.22
N THR A 892 -25.50 18.93 -16.31
CA THR A 892 -26.29 19.27 -17.52
C THR A 892 -26.46 18.06 -18.43
N GLN A 893 -27.65 17.91 -19.02
CA GLN A 893 -28.07 16.81 -19.88
C GLN A 893 -29.05 17.36 -20.93
N GLY A 894 -28.51 18.05 -21.96
CA GLY A 894 -29.31 18.79 -22.94
C GLY A 894 -30.04 19.97 -22.29
N LYS A 895 -31.34 20.12 -22.58
CA LYS A 895 -32.21 21.12 -21.92
C LYS A 895 -32.55 20.79 -20.45
N LEU A 896 -32.14 19.64 -19.94
CA LEU A 896 -32.31 19.28 -18.52
C LEU A 896 -31.05 19.55 -17.71
N THR A 897 -31.23 20.01 -16.47
CA THR A 897 -30.23 19.87 -15.42
C THR A 897 -30.72 18.81 -14.44
N SER A 898 -29.93 17.76 -14.25
CA SER A 898 -30.18 16.72 -13.25
C SER A 898 -29.52 17.13 -11.93
N CYS A 899 -30.28 17.05 -10.85
CA CYS A 899 -29.90 17.45 -9.50
C CYS A 899 -29.87 16.23 -8.60
N PHE A 900 -28.89 16.16 -7.69
CA PHE A 900 -28.71 15.08 -6.72
C PHE A 900 -28.57 15.64 -5.31
N GLY A 901 -28.96 14.84 -4.32
CA GLY A 901 -28.67 15.12 -2.93
C GLY A 901 -28.41 13.84 -2.15
N TYR A 902 -27.54 13.96 -1.15
CA TYR A 902 -27.05 12.87 -0.34
C TYR A 902 -27.59 12.96 1.09
N ASP A 903 -27.63 11.83 1.79
CA ASP A 903 -27.75 11.85 3.24
C ASP A 903 -26.38 12.13 3.91
N SER A 904 -26.39 12.17 5.25
CA SER A 904 -25.19 12.38 6.06
C SER A 904 -24.23 11.18 6.09
N MET A 905 -24.57 10.08 5.42
CA MET A 905 -23.69 8.93 5.15
C MET A 905 -23.15 8.94 3.71
N GLY A 906 -23.47 9.96 2.91
CA GLY A 906 -23.04 10.06 1.51
C GLY A 906 -23.81 9.14 0.54
N ARG A 907 -24.90 8.51 0.98
CA ARG A 907 -25.78 7.71 0.11
C ARG A 907 -26.70 8.65 -0.66
N LYS A 908 -26.99 8.36 -1.94
CA LYS A 908 -27.88 9.20 -2.78
C LYS A 908 -29.30 9.16 -2.20
N ALA A 909 -29.76 10.23 -1.55
CA ALA A 909 -31.04 10.30 -0.86
C ALA A 909 -32.19 10.81 -1.76
N TRP A 910 -31.88 11.65 -2.74
CA TRP A 910 -32.83 12.07 -3.78
C TRP A 910 -32.13 12.48 -5.07
N GLN A 911 -32.89 12.48 -6.18
CA GLN A 911 -32.46 13.04 -7.46
C GLN A 911 -33.67 13.49 -8.30
N TYR A 912 -33.51 14.51 -9.14
CA TYR A 912 -34.55 14.94 -10.10
C TYR A 912 -33.97 15.67 -11.30
N ALA A 913 -34.65 15.64 -12.44
CA ALA A 913 -34.32 16.45 -13.62
C ALA A 913 -35.31 17.63 -13.78
N THR A 914 -34.81 18.77 -14.25
CA THR A 914 -35.60 19.99 -14.46
C THR A 914 -35.05 20.84 -15.60
N THR A 915 -35.87 21.72 -16.18
CA THR A 915 -35.47 22.66 -17.26
C THR A 915 -34.91 24.00 -16.74
N LEU A 916 -34.71 24.14 -15.43
CA LEU A 916 -33.97 25.25 -14.85
C LEU A 916 -32.46 25.06 -15.11
N PRO A 917 -31.73 26.07 -15.62
CA PRO A 917 -30.27 25.99 -15.76
C PRO A 917 -29.55 25.87 -14.41
N ALA A 918 -28.39 25.20 -14.41
CA ALA A 918 -27.52 25.04 -13.24
C ALA A 918 -27.21 26.39 -12.54
N GLU A 919 -26.96 27.46 -13.30
CA GLU A 919 -26.73 28.82 -12.78
C GLU A 919 -27.88 29.36 -11.90
N LYS A 920 -29.12 29.00 -12.24
CA LYS A 920 -30.31 29.38 -11.45
C LYS A 920 -30.50 28.43 -10.29
N LEU A 921 -30.20 27.15 -10.47
CA LEU A 921 -30.31 26.14 -9.42
C LEU A 921 -29.31 26.41 -8.28
N SER A 922 -28.07 26.78 -8.57
CA SER A 922 -27.08 27.16 -7.54
C SER A 922 -27.45 28.44 -6.79
N GLN A 923 -28.12 29.41 -7.44
CA GLN A 923 -28.66 30.60 -6.77
C GLN A 923 -29.91 30.30 -5.92
N ILE A 924 -30.72 29.31 -6.30
CA ILE A 924 -31.98 28.95 -5.65
C ILE A 924 -31.78 27.92 -4.52
N GLN A 925 -30.84 26.98 -4.67
CA GLN A 925 -30.47 25.98 -3.65
C GLN A 925 -29.47 26.55 -2.64
N ASN A 926 -29.74 27.77 -2.17
CA ASN A 926 -29.20 28.27 -0.91
C ASN A 926 -29.62 27.30 0.21
N PRO A 927 -28.74 26.90 1.15
CA PRO A 927 -29.04 25.90 2.19
C PRO A 927 -30.23 26.23 3.11
N LEU A 928 -30.76 27.45 3.07
CA LEU A 928 -32.00 27.85 3.75
C LEU A 928 -33.29 27.34 3.05
N ILE A 929 -33.22 26.82 1.82
CA ILE A 929 -34.39 26.35 1.05
C ILE A 929 -34.35 24.82 0.87
N LYS A 930 -35.23 24.11 1.58
CA LYS A 930 -35.38 22.65 1.52
C LYS A 930 -35.63 22.15 0.08
N PRO A 931 -34.72 21.32 -0.50
CA PRO A 931 -34.85 20.81 -1.87
C PRO A 931 -36.12 19.99 -2.13
N GLU A 932 -36.69 19.41 -1.07
CA GLU A 932 -38.00 18.72 -0.99
C GLU A 932 -39.08 19.39 -1.87
N ARG A 933 -39.17 20.73 -1.84
CA ARG A 933 -40.18 21.51 -2.58
C ARG A 933 -39.97 21.58 -4.10
N TYR A 934 -38.76 21.30 -4.58
CA TYR A 934 -38.44 21.23 -6.01
C TYR A 934 -38.48 19.79 -6.53
N VAL A 935 -38.08 18.80 -5.72
CA VAL A 935 -38.19 17.37 -6.06
C VAL A 935 -39.61 17.05 -6.49
N GLU A 936 -40.61 17.35 -5.65
CA GLU A 936 -42.01 16.96 -5.86
C GLU A 936 -42.80 17.89 -6.81
N HIS A 937 -42.13 18.84 -7.48
CA HIS A 937 -42.81 19.84 -8.31
C HIS A 937 -43.49 19.23 -9.55
N ALA A 938 -44.65 19.77 -9.93
CA ALA A 938 -45.52 19.20 -10.97
C ALA A 938 -44.80 19.01 -12.32
N TYR A 939 -43.95 19.96 -12.73
CA TYR A 939 -43.26 19.95 -14.02
C TYR A 939 -42.00 19.07 -14.10
N ASN A 940 -41.42 18.64 -12.97
CA ASN A 940 -40.22 17.79 -12.98
C ASN A 940 -40.65 16.32 -13.20
N SER A 941 -40.57 15.83 -14.44
CA SER A 941 -41.09 14.50 -14.84
C SER A 941 -40.31 13.35 -14.22
N ILE A 942 -38.99 13.47 -14.13
CA ILE A 942 -38.08 12.50 -13.53
C ILE A 942 -37.72 13.01 -12.13
N HIS A 943 -38.22 12.36 -11.08
CA HIS A 943 -37.73 12.54 -9.71
C HIS A 943 -37.78 11.25 -8.91
N ARG A 944 -36.86 11.12 -7.95
CA ARG A 944 -36.68 9.96 -7.06
C ARG A 944 -36.28 10.39 -5.65
N ARG A 945 -36.75 9.63 -4.66
CA ARG A 945 -36.24 9.64 -3.28
C ARG A 945 -35.90 8.21 -2.86
N TYR A 946 -34.89 8.08 -2.01
CA TYR A 946 -34.34 6.83 -1.50
C TYR A 946 -34.35 6.88 0.03
N GLU A 947 -34.81 5.81 0.68
CA GLU A 947 -34.73 5.66 2.13
C GLU A 947 -33.92 4.39 2.44
N TYR A 948 -32.86 4.54 3.23
CA TYR A 948 -32.00 3.46 3.70
C TYR A 948 -32.37 3.09 5.13
N ASP A 949 -32.17 1.84 5.50
CA ASP A 949 -32.34 1.41 6.89
C ASP A 949 -31.02 1.48 7.70
N PRO A 950 -31.04 1.18 9.01
CA PRO A 950 -29.84 1.27 9.85
C PRO A 950 -28.71 0.28 9.54
N ALA A 951 -28.87 -0.67 8.62
CA ALA A 951 -27.78 -1.48 8.07
C ALA A 951 -27.20 -0.90 6.77
N GLY A 952 -27.80 0.17 6.23
CA GLY A 952 -27.48 0.73 4.92
C GLY A 952 -28.24 0.08 3.76
N GLU A 953 -29.21 -0.80 4.05
CA GLU A 953 -29.99 -1.51 3.04
C GLU A 953 -31.06 -0.57 2.45
N LEU A 954 -31.31 -0.61 1.14
CA LEU A 954 -32.27 0.29 0.48
C LEU A 954 -33.70 -0.14 0.80
N SER A 955 -34.31 0.41 1.84
CA SER A 955 -35.65 -0.01 2.30
C SER A 955 -36.81 0.53 1.45
N ARG A 956 -36.64 1.68 0.79
CA ARG A 956 -37.72 2.29 -0.01
C ARG A 956 -37.18 3.13 -1.18
N THR A 957 -37.93 3.12 -2.28
CA THR A 957 -37.87 4.17 -3.31
C THR A 957 -39.24 4.81 -3.51
N LEU A 958 -39.22 6.10 -3.83
CA LEU A 958 -40.37 6.87 -4.32
C LEU A 958 -39.97 7.47 -5.67
N ASP A 959 -40.57 7.02 -6.77
CA ASP A 959 -40.27 7.46 -8.14
C ASP A 959 -41.56 7.95 -8.82
N LYS A 960 -41.53 9.15 -9.41
CA LYS A 960 -42.73 9.80 -9.97
C LYS A 960 -43.47 8.96 -11.02
N LEU A 961 -42.73 8.18 -11.79
CA LEU A 961 -43.23 7.43 -12.95
C LEU A 961 -43.49 5.96 -12.62
N ARG A 962 -42.92 5.46 -11.52
CA ARG A 962 -43.03 4.05 -11.09
C ARG A 962 -43.95 3.85 -9.90
N GLY A 963 -44.05 4.83 -9.01
CA GLY A 963 -44.76 4.77 -7.73
C GLY A 963 -43.80 4.53 -6.56
N GLU A 964 -44.32 3.93 -5.50
CA GLU A 964 -43.56 3.51 -4.33
C GLU A 964 -43.12 2.05 -4.48
N THR A 965 -41.83 1.77 -4.24
CA THR A 965 -41.33 0.40 -4.04
C THR A 965 -40.71 0.28 -2.66
N ARG A 966 -41.10 -0.74 -1.90
CA ARG A 966 -40.47 -1.14 -0.64
C ARG A 966 -39.62 -2.38 -0.85
N TYR A 967 -38.55 -2.50 -0.08
CA TYR A 967 -37.69 -3.68 -0.07
C TYR A 967 -37.54 -4.18 1.36
N GLU A 968 -37.53 -5.49 1.51
CA GLU A 968 -37.40 -6.17 2.80
C GLU A 968 -36.22 -7.15 2.68
N TYR A 969 -35.42 -7.26 3.75
CA TYR A 969 -34.17 -8.01 3.76
C TYR A 969 -34.16 -8.98 4.96
N GLU A 970 -33.58 -10.16 4.76
CA GLU A 970 -33.31 -11.10 5.85
C GLU A 970 -32.16 -10.59 6.74
N ALA A 971 -31.97 -11.20 7.91
CA ALA A 971 -30.98 -10.73 8.89
C ALA A 971 -29.52 -10.73 8.40
N ASN A 972 -29.22 -11.38 7.28
CA ASN A 972 -27.90 -11.44 6.65
C ASN A 972 -27.81 -10.66 5.32
N GLY A 973 -28.75 -9.74 5.04
CA GLY A 973 -28.75 -8.86 3.87
C GLY A 973 -29.22 -9.50 2.56
N GLN A 974 -29.73 -10.73 2.58
CA GLN A 974 -30.39 -11.33 1.43
C GLN A 974 -31.76 -10.64 1.20
N LEU A 975 -32.01 -10.14 -0.01
CA LEU A 975 -33.27 -9.47 -0.37
C LEU A 975 -34.44 -10.47 -0.26
N LEU A 976 -35.33 -10.27 0.71
CA LEU A 976 -36.48 -11.11 1.01
C LEU A 976 -37.69 -10.76 0.12
N ALA A 977 -37.97 -9.47 -0.08
CA ALA A 977 -39.10 -9.03 -0.91
C ALA A 977 -38.87 -7.65 -1.55
N ARG A 978 -39.59 -7.40 -2.66
CA ARG A 978 -39.76 -6.11 -3.35
C ARG A 978 -41.26 -5.88 -3.58
N ASN A 979 -41.85 -4.85 -2.98
CA ASN A 979 -43.30 -4.62 -2.94
C ASN A 979 -43.67 -3.24 -3.54
N ASN A 980 -44.46 -3.23 -4.62
CA ASN A 980 -44.83 -2.02 -5.40
C ASN A 980 -46.14 -1.34 -4.93
N GLY A 981 -46.50 -1.46 -3.65
CA GLY A 981 -47.76 -0.92 -3.08
C GLY A 981 -49.06 -1.67 -3.48
N LEU A 982 -49.02 -2.51 -4.51
CA LEU A 982 -50.08 -3.45 -4.89
C LEU A 982 -49.69 -4.87 -4.48
N ILE A 983 -50.58 -5.57 -3.76
CA ILE A 983 -50.33 -6.92 -3.21
C ILE A 983 -50.07 -7.97 -4.31
N VAL A 984 -50.57 -7.76 -5.53
CA VAL A 984 -50.51 -8.72 -6.64
C VAL A 984 -49.20 -8.62 -7.44
N ASP A 985 -48.53 -7.46 -7.41
CA ASP A 985 -47.36 -7.15 -8.25
C ASP A 985 -46.03 -7.13 -7.47
N GLY A 986 -45.98 -7.82 -6.32
CA GLY A 986 -44.78 -7.98 -5.50
C GLY A 986 -43.88 -9.13 -5.97
N GLU A 987 -42.59 -9.05 -5.62
CA GLU A 987 -41.61 -10.13 -5.79
C GLU A 987 -41.06 -10.55 -4.42
N GLU A 988 -41.48 -11.71 -3.91
CA GLU A 988 -40.79 -12.40 -2.81
C GLU A 988 -39.60 -13.22 -3.33
N PHE A 989 -38.67 -13.56 -2.43
CA PHE A 989 -37.53 -14.44 -2.69
C PHE A 989 -37.32 -15.41 -1.53
N ARG A 990 -36.70 -16.56 -1.83
CA ARG A 990 -36.24 -17.54 -0.84
C ARG A 990 -34.87 -18.05 -1.26
N TYR A 991 -34.05 -18.38 -0.28
CA TYR A 991 -32.69 -18.87 -0.47
C TYR A 991 -32.46 -20.13 0.37
N ASP A 992 -31.54 -20.98 -0.07
CA ASP A 992 -30.93 -21.98 0.80
C ASP A 992 -29.86 -21.34 1.70
N ALA A 993 -29.11 -22.16 2.43
CA ALA A 993 -28.13 -21.62 3.37
C ALA A 993 -26.94 -20.95 2.66
N ALA A 994 -26.50 -21.47 1.51
CA ALA A 994 -25.43 -20.91 0.69
C ALA A 994 -25.91 -19.88 -0.36
N ALA A 995 -27.02 -19.19 -0.06
CA ALA A 995 -27.61 -18.10 -0.85
C ALA A 995 -28.13 -18.47 -2.26
N ASN A 996 -28.31 -19.76 -2.59
CA ASN A 996 -28.90 -20.14 -3.87
C ASN A 996 -30.43 -19.92 -3.83
N ARG A 997 -31.02 -19.35 -4.88
CA ARG A 997 -32.47 -19.07 -4.93
C ARG A 997 -33.30 -20.37 -4.99
N LEU A 998 -34.33 -20.47 -4.14
CA LEU A 998 -35.28 -21.58 -4.05
C LEU A 998 -36.66 -21.21 -4.62
N ASN A 999 -37.36 -22.19 -5.19
CA ASN A 999 -38.74 -21.99 -5.66
C ASN A 999 -39.71 -21.86 -4.46
N PHE A 1000 -40.86 -21.21 -4.66
CA PHE A 1000 -41.87 -21.09 -3.59
C PHE A 1000 -42.47 -22.43 -3.13
N ASN A 1001 -42.44 -23.43 -4.01
CA ASN A 1001 -43.05 -24.75 -3.79
C ASN A 1001 -42.03 -25.79 -3.32
N THR A 1002 -40.72 -25.48 -3.31
CA THR A 1002 -39.70 -26.34 -2.68
C THR A 1002 -39.73 -26.18 -1.16
N SER A 1003 -39.31 -27.23 -0.45
CA SER A 1003 -39.20 -27.22 1.01
C SER A 1003 -38.17 -26.19 1.47
N ARG A 1004 -38.39 -25.61 2.66
CA ARG A 1004 -37.39 -24.76 3.34
C ARG A 1004 -36.12 -25.50 3.77
N PHE A 1005 -36.07 -26.81 3.55
CA PHE A 1005 -34.93 -27.69 3.81
C PHE A 1005 -34.27 -28.20 2.51
N ASP A 1006 -34.84 -27.88 1.34
CA ASP A 1006 -34.21 -28.16 0.05
C ASP A 1006 -33.05 -27.16 -0.14
N HIS A 1007 -31.98 -27.60 -0.80
CA HIS A 1007 -30.84 -26.77 -1.16
C HIS A 1007 -30.45 -27.04 -2.62
N VAL A 1008 -29.79 -26.08 -3.26
CA VAL A 1008 -29.29 -26.26 -4.63
C VAL A 1008 -27.99 -27.04 -4.56
N LYS A 1009 -28.07 -28.34 -4.85
CA LYS A 1009 -26.91 -29.24 -4.89
C LYS A 1009 -25.79 -28.64 -5.76
N ASP A 1010 -24.57 -28.71 -5.25
CA ASP A 1010 -23.35 -28.22 -5.92
C ASP A 1010 -23.38 -26.72 -6.30
N ASN A 1011 -24.32 -25.94 -5.74
CA ASN A 1011 -24.70 -24.58 -6.16
C ASN A 1011 -25.06 -24.45 -7.67
N ARG A 1012 -25.39 -25.56 -8.36
CA ARG A 1012 -25.79 -25.58 -9.78
C ARG A 1012 -27.31 -25.66 -9.94
N LEU A 1013 -27.97 -24.52 -10.21
CA LEU A 1013 -29.43 -24.41 -10.31
C LEU A 1013 -29.96 -25.13 -11.57
N LYS A 1014 -30.51 -26.35 -11.43
CA LYS A 1014 -31.02 -27.15 -12.57
C LYS A 1014 -32.48 -26.85 -12.98
N GLN A 1015 -33.31 -26.29 -12.09
CA GLN A 1015 -34.71 -25.92 -12.40
C GLN A 1015 -35.13 -24.64 -11.65
N TRP A 1016 -35.84 -23.74 -12.34
CA TRP A 1016 -36.38 -22.49 -11.75
C TRP A 1016 -37.71 -22.09 -12.40
N ARG A 1017 -38.79 -22.00 -11.64
CA ARG A 1017 -40.16 -21.77 -12.15
C ARG A 1017 -40.50 -22.76 -13.29
N ASN A 1018 -40.55 -22.30 -14.53
CA ASN A 1018 -40.79 -23.10 -15.75
C ASN A 1018 -39.54 -23.26 -16.63
N HIS A 1019 -38.35 -22.94 -16.10
CA HIS A 1019 -37.07 -23.06 -16.78
C HIS A 1019 -36.31 -24.30 -16.29
N GLU A 1020 -35.67 -25.02 -17.22
CA GLU A 1020 -34.72 -26.08 -16.92
C GLU A 1020 -33.33 -25.71 -17.47
N TYR A 1021 -32.27 -26.09 -16.75
CA TYR A 1021 -30.90 -25.74 -17.06
C TYR A 1021 -29.98 -26.97 -17.03
N LYS A 1022 -29.13 -27.11 -18.05
CA LYS A 1022 -28.08 -28.14 -18.11
C LYS A 1022 -26.72 -27.47 -18.21
N TYR A 1023 -25.74 -28.03 -17.52
CA TYR A 1023 -24.38 -27.51 -17.44
C TYR A 1023 -23.40 -28.51 -18.05
N ASP A 1024 -22.29 -28.03 -18.60
CA ASP A 1024 -21.17 -28.90 -18.97
C ASP A 1024 -20.39 -29.37 -17.72
N ALA A 1025 -19.37 -30.19 -17.96
CA ALA A 1025 -18.49 -30.69 -16.91
C ALA A 1025 -17.70 -29.57 -16.20
N TRP A 1026 -17.47 -28.44 -16.85
CA TRP A 1026 -16.75 -27.28 -16.30
C TRP A 1026 -17.68 -26.27 -15.58
N GLY A 1027 -19.00 -26.50 -15.60
CA GLY A 1027 -20.00 -25.68 -14.92
C GLY A 1027 -20.61 -24.57 -15.78
N ASN A 1028 -20.31 -24.50 -17.09
CA ASN A 1028 -20.92 -23.53 -17.98
C ASN A 1028 -22.36 -23.95 -18.32
N LEU A 1029 -23.30 -23.02 -18.40
CA LEU A 1029 -24.69 -23.29 -18.81
C LEU A 1029 -24.73 -23.62 -20.31
N ILE A 1030 -25.00 -24.87 -20.70
CA ILE A 1030 -25.03 -25.31 -22.11
C ILE A 1030 -26.43 -25.47 -22.71
N GLU A 1031 -27.47 -25.62 -21.88
CA GLU A 1031 -28.86 -25.70 -22.36
C GLU A 1031 -29.82 -25.02 -21.38
N LYS A 1032 -30.78 -24.27 -21.91
CA LYS A 1032 -31.86 -23.58 -21.17
C LYS A 1032 -33.19 -23.84 -21.87
N ALA A 1033 -34.04 -24.67 -21.30
CA ALA A 1033 -35.39 -24.92 -21.78
C ALA A 1033 -36.42 -24.05 -21.03
N VAL A 1034 -37.47 -23.61 -21.72
CA VAL A 1034 -38.55 -22.78 -21.14
C VAL A 1034 -39.89 -23.42 -21.52
N GLY A 1035 -40.41 -24.27 -20.64
CA GLY A 1035 -41.48 -25.21 -20.97
C GLY A 1035 -41.10 -26.18 -22.09
N ILE A 1036 -42.08 -26.66 -22.85
CA ILE A 1036 -41.90 -27.66 -23.92
C ILE A 1036 -41.50 -27.01 -25.25
N VAL A 1037 -41.75 -25.70 -25.42
CA VAL A 1037 -41.84 -25.04 -26.72
C VAL A 1037 -40.54 -24.38 -27.19
N ARG A 1038 -39.73 -23.85 -26.26
CA ARG A 1038 -38.55 -23.04 -26.56
C ARG A 1038 -37.33 -23.54 -25.79
N TRP A 1039 -36.22 -23.78 -26.49
CA TRP A 1039 -34.94 -24.18 -25.88
C TRP A 1039 -33.76 -23.44 -26.51
N GLN A 1040 -32.76 -23.12 -25.69
CA GLN A 1040 -31.55 -22.40 -26.10
C GLN A 1040 -30.33 -23.26 -25.79
N THR A 1041 -29.39 -23.36 -26.74
CA THR A 1041 -28.08 -23.96 -26.54
C THR A 1041 -26.99 -22.89 -26.49
N PHE A 1042 -25.89 -23.21 -25.80
CA PHE A 1042 -24.76 -22.31 -25.58
C PHE A 1042 -23.46 -23.09 -25.81
N THR A 1043 -22.50 -22.50 -26.52
CA THR A 1043 -21.18 -23.08 -26.78
C THR A 1043 -20.09 -22.12 -26.31
N TYR A 1044 -19.10 -22.65 -25.61
CA TYR A 1044 -18.00 -21.89 -25.00
C TYR A 1044 -16.66 -22.28 -25.62
N ASP A 1045 -15.70 -21.36 -25.56
CA ASP A 1045 -14.29 -21.67 -25.80
C ASP A 1045 -13.62 -22.27 -24.55
N CYS A 1046 -12.37 -22.71 -24.68
CA CYS A 1046 -11.59 -23.25 -23.57
C CYS A 1046 -11.27 -22.24 -22.44
N GLU A 1047 -11.62 -20.96 -22.62
CA GLU A 1047 -11.54 -19.92 -21.59
C GLU A 1047 -12.90 -19.63 -20.92
N ASN A 1048 -13.92 -20.46 -21.18
CA ASN A 1048 -15.31 -20.31 -20.72
C ASN A 1048 -16.01 -19.04 -21.22
N ARG A 1049 -15.59 -18.46 -22.36
CA ARG A 1049 -16.31 -17.35 -22.99
C ARG A 1049 -17.38 -17.90 -23.94
N LEU A 1050 -18.58 -17.32 -23.90
CA LEU A 1050 -19.71 -17.75 -24.74
C LEU A 1050 -19.48 -17.35 -26.19
N VAL A 1051 -19.14 -18.29 -27.07
CA VAL A 1051 -18.81 -18.02 -28.49
C VAL A 1051 -19.97 -18.25 -29.47
N LYS A 1052 -20.96 -19.09 -29.12
CA LYS A 1052 -22.15 -19.33 -29.95
C LYS A 1052 -23.39 -19.61 -29.11
N THR A 1053 -24.56 -19.21 -29.59
CA THR A 1053 -25.88 -19.60 -29.08
C THR A 1053 -26.87 -19.91 -30.20
N GLU A 1054 -27.75 -20.89 -30.01
CA GLU A 1054 -28.88 -21.18 -30.90
C GLU A 1054 -30.16 -21.29 -30.09
N THR A 1055 -31.20 -20.55 -30.50
CA THR A 1055 -32.55 -20.61 -29.91
C THR A 1055 -33.48 -21.31 -30.88
N MET A 1056 -34.14 -22.34 -30.40
CA MET A 1056 -35.16 -23.11 -31.10
C MET A 1056 -36.54 -22.82 -30.51
N ALA A 1057 -37.55 -22.63 -31.36
CA ALA A 1057 -38.95 -22.47 -30.98
C ALA A 1057 -39.84 -23.31 -31.92
N ASP A 1058 -40.79 -24.07 -31.38
CA ASP A 1058 -41.71 -24.94 -32.17
C ASP A 1058 -40.98 -25.82 -33.22
N THR A 1059 -39.85 -26.40 -32.79
CA THR A 1059 -38.89 -27.20 -33.58
C THR A 1059 -38.19 -26.50 -34.76
N GLN A 1060 -38.34 -25.19 -34.92
CA GLN A 1060 -37.61 -24.36 -35.89
C GLN A 1060 -36.51 -23.52 -35.21
N VAL A 1061 -35.49 -23.13 -35.97
CA VAL A 1061 -34.48 -22.16 -35.50
C VAL A 1061 -35.12 -20.78 -35.44
N GLU A 1062 -35.24 -20.22 -34.24
CA GLU A 1062 -35.73 -18.85 -34.04
C GLU A 1062 -34.59 -17.83 -34.14
N SER A 1063 -33.39 -18.19 -33.63
CA SER A 1063 -32.19 -17.40 -33.79
C SER A 1063 -30.90 -18.20 -33.69
N THR A 1064 -29.87 -17.78 -34.41
CA THR A 1064 -28.47 -18.23 -34.24
C THR A 1064 -27.61 -17.01 -33.98
N SER A 1065 -26.60 -17.10 -33.10
CA SER A 1065 -25.68 -15.99 -32.83
C SER A 1065 -24.29 -16.46 -32.46
N SER A 1066 -23.31 -15.61 -32.76
CA SER A 1066 -21.89 -15.83 -32.50
C SER A 1066 -21.22 -14.57 -31.96
N TYR A 1067 -20.21 -14.75 -31.12
CA TYR A 1067 -19.57 -13.67 -30.37
C TYR A 1067 -18.05 -13.79 -30.49
N GLN A 1068 -17.36 -12.66 -30.62
CA GLN A 1068 -15.92 -12.58 -30.80
C GLN A 1068 -15.28 -11.82 -29.64
N TYR A 1069 -14.21 -12.38 -29.09
CA TYR A 1069 -13.46 -11.80 -27.97
C TYR A 1069 -12.01 -11.56 -28.35
N ASP A 1070 -11.44 -10.45 -27.88
CA ASP A 1070 -10.00 -10.20 -28.00
C ASP A 1070 -9.19 -11.00 -26.96
N SER A 1071 -7.86 -10.86 -27.01
CA SER A 1071 -6.95 -11.49 -26.06
C SER A 1071 -7.04 -10.98 -24.61
N LEU A 1072 -7.75 -9.88 -24.35
CA LEU A 1072 -8.09 -9.41 -22.99
C LEU A 1072 -9.44 -9.96 -22.50
N GLY A 1073 -10.14 -10.75 -23.31
CA GLY A 1073 -11.46 -11.32 -22.99
C GLY A 1073 -12.63 -10.36 -23.21
N ARG A 1074 -12.39 -9.19 -23.83
CA ARG A 1074 -13.45 -8.20 -24.12
C ARG A 1074 -14.21 -8.63 -25.36
N ARG A 1075 -15.55 -8.55 -25.34
CA ARG A 1075 -16.38 -8.88 -26.52
C ARG A 1075 -16.27 -7.77 -27.56
N VAL A 1076 -15.50 -7.99 -28.61
CA VAL A 1076 -15.22 -7.01 -29.68
C VAL A 1076 -16.15 -7.14 -30.89
N GLY A 1077 -16.95 -8.20 -30.98
CA GLY A 1077 -17.93 -8.36 -32.04
C GLY A 1077 -19.03 -9.38 -31.72
N LYS A 1078 -20.14 -9.24 -32.44
CA LYS A 1078 -21.32 -10.10 -32.41
C LYS A 1078 -21.91 -10.18 -33.82
N GLN A 1079 -22.35 -11.36 -34.23
CA GLN A 1079 -23.20 -11.55 -35.42
C GLN A 1079 -24.36 -12.46 -35.08
N SER A 1080 -25.56 -12.03 -35.45
CA SER A 1080 -26.82 -12.69 -35.14
C SER A 1080 -27.66 -12.87 -36.40
N GLU A 1081 -28.47 -13.92 -36.40
CA GLU A 1081 -29.60 -14.11 -37.30
C GLU A 1081 -30.81 -14.42 -36.42
N ILE A 1082 -31.87 -13.61 -36.51
CA ILE A 1082 -33.08 -13.70 -35.71
C ILE A 1082 -34.27 -13.67 -36.67
N LYS A 1083 -35.02 -14.78 -36.76
CA LYS A 1083 -36.20 -14.91 -37.65
C LYS A 1083 -35.92 -14.53 -39.12
N GLY A 1084 -34.73 -14.87 -39.60
CA GLY A 1084 -34.27 -14.58 -40.96
C GLY A 1084 -33.77 -13.14 -41.20
N GLN A 1085 -33.67 -12.31 -40.15
CA GLN A 1085 -33.02 -11.00 -40.20
C GLN A 1085 -31.62 -11.12 -39.60
N SER A 1086 -30.58 -10.65 -40.30
CA SER A 1086 -29.22 -10.64 -39.74
C SER A 1086 -28.87 -9.28 -39.14
N ASP A 1087 -28.28 -9.32 -37.95
CA ASP A 1087 -27.67 -8.19 -37.25
C ASP A 1087 -26.16 -8.44 -37.10
N GLN A 1088 -25.37 -7.38 -37.18
CA GLN A 1088 -23.93 -7.41 -36.92
C GLN A 1088 -23.52 -6.17 -36.15
N LYS A 1089 -22.85 -6.39 -35.01
CA LYS A 1089 -22.39 -5.35 -34.10
C LYS A 1089 -20.89 -5.53 -33.81
N ARG A 1090 -20.13 -4.45 -33.87
CA ARG A 1090 -18.73 -4.37 -33.39
C ARG A 1090 -18.67 -3.51 -32.14
N PHE A 1091 -17.70 -3.78 -31.28
CA PHE A 1091 -17.54 -3.07 -30.02
C PHE A 1091 -16.10 -2.58 -29.83
N LEU A 1092 -15.98 -1.28 -29.59
CA LEU A 1092 -14.73 -0.63 -29.16
C LEU A 1092 -14.72 -0.49 -27.64
N TRP A 1093 -13.55 -0.62 -27.01
CA TRP A 1093 -13.42 -0.64 -25.54
C TRP A 1093 -12.36 0.35 -25.05
N GLN A 1094 -12.68 1.08 -23.98
CA GLN A 1094 -11.71 1.86 -23.20
C GLN A 1094 -11.36 1.06 -21.94
N GLY A 1095 -10.23 0.35 -21.94
CA GLY A 1095 -9.94 -0.63 -20.90
C GLY A 1095 -11.04 -1.71 -20.85
N LEU A 1096 -11.82 -1.76 -19.76
CA LEU A 1096 -12.96 -2.66 -19.57
C LEU A 1096 -14.35 -1.99 -19.69
N ARG A 1097 -14.45 -0.79 -20.26
CA ARG A 1097 -15.74 -0.13 -20.59
C ARG A 1097 -16.02 -0.20 -22.08
N MET A 1098 -17.24 -0.56 -22.46
CA MET A 1098 -17.67 -0.55 -23.87
C MET A 1098 -17.84 0.90 -24.31
N LEU A 1099 -16.91 1.41 -25.12
CA LEU A 1099 -16.87 2.80 -25.54
C LEU A 1099 -17.79 3.06 -26.74
N ARG A 1100 -17.84 2.15 -27.72
CA ARG A 1100 -18.66 2.32 -28.93
C ARG A 1100 -19.28 1.00 -29.39
N GLU A 1101 -20.48 1.08 -29.93
CA GLU A 1101 -21.17 0.04 -30.68
C GLU A 1101 -21.29 0.49 -32.15
N GLU A 1102 -21.02 -0.39 -33.11
CA GLU A 1102 -21.04 -0.08 -34.54
C GLU A 1102 -21.81 -1.13 -35.33
N SER A 1103 -22.72 -0.68 -36.19
CA SER A 1103 -23.49 -1.46 -37.16
C SER A 1103 -23.38 -0.82 -38.57
N PRO A 1104 -23.78 -1.51 -39.65
CA PRO A 1104 -23.71 -0.93 -40.99
C PRO A 1104 -24.49 0.40 -41.12
N GLY A 1105 -23.77 1.50 -41.34
CA GLY A 1105 -24.34 2.85 -41.50
C GLY A 1105 -24.72 3.58 -40.20
N GLN A 1106 -24.44 3.02 -39.01
CA GLN A 1106 -24.75 3.65 -37.72
C GLN A 1106 -23.72 3.29 -36.63
N SER A 1107 -23.38 4.25 -35.77
CA SER A 1107 -22.61 4.00 -34.55
C SER A 1107 -23.21 4.70 -33.33
N SER A 1108 -22.90 4.17 -32.15
CA SER A 1108 -23.35 4.68 -30.86
C SER A 1108 -22.17 4.74 -29.89
N LEU A 1109 -21.71 5.95 -29.53
CA LEU A 1109 -20.66 6.19 -28.54
C LEU A 1109 -21.29 6.25 -27.14
N TYR A 1110 -20.89 5.38 -26.23
CA TYR A 1110 -21.36 5.33 -24.84
C TYR A 1110 -20.41 6.09 -23.91
N LEU A 1111 -20.97 7.04 -23.16
CA LEU A 1111 -20.24 7.88 -22.21
C LEU A 1111 -20.72 7.59 -20.79
N TYR A 1112 -19.80 7.55 -19.83
CA TYR A 1112 -20.03 7.05 -18.46
C TYR A 1112 -19.77 8.12 -17.39
N GLU A 1113 -20.36 7.92 -16.21
CA GLU A 1113 -20.04 8.70 -15.03
C GLU A 1113 -18.56 8.51 -14.61
N PRO A 1114 -17.88 9.55 -14.08
CA PRO A 1114 -16.49 9.46 -13.62
C PRO A 1114 -16.29 8.32 -12.61
N GLY A 1115 -15.26 7.50 -12.81
CA GLY A 1115 -14.97 6.35 -11.93
C GLY A 1115 -15.99 5.19 -11.98
N SER A 1116 -17.12 5.33 -12.67
CA SER A 1116 -18.28 4.42 -12.58
C SER A 1116 -18.58 3.66 -13.88
N TYR A 1117 -19.40 2.61 -13.78
CA TYR A 1117 -20.01 1.90 -14.92
C TYR A 1117 -21.44 2.37 -15.21
N ALA A 1118 -21.99 3.29 -14.41
CA ALA A 1118 -23.25 3.96 -14.70
C ALA A 1118 -23.09 4.82 -15.98
N PRO A 1119 -23.94 4.64 -17.00
CA PRO A 1119 -23.83 5.43 -18.22
C PRO A 1119 -24.46 6.82 -18.00
N LEU A 1120 -23.88 7.83 -18.65
CA LEU A 1120 -24.18 9.26 -18.53
C LEU A 1120 -24.91 9.79 -19.78
N ALA A 1121 -24.37 9.47 -20.96
CA ALA A 1121 -24.90 9.87 -22.25
C ALA A 1121 -24.58 8.85 -23.34
N ARG A 1122 -25.25 8.96 -24.49
CA ARG A 1122 -24.93 8.24 -25.73
C ARG A 1122 -24.94 9.23 -26.89
N VAL A 1123 -23.98 9.13 -27.80
CA VAL A 1123 -23.92 9.94 -29.02
C VAL A 1123 -24.08 9.02 -30.22
N ASP A 1124 -25.19 9.18 -30.94
CA ASP A 1124 -25.51 8.38 -32.12
C ASP A 1124 -25.10 9.13 -33.39
N GLU A 1125 -24.38 8.44 -34.26
CA GLU A 1125 -23.93 8.92 -35.55
C GLU A 1125 -24.51 8.03 -36.65
N LYS A 1126 -24.99 8.63 -37.75
CA LYS A 1126 -25.65 7.88 -38.82
C LYS A 1126 -25.27 8.39 -40.20
N GLU A 1127 -24.98 7.46 -41.11
CA GLU A 1127 -24.58 7.79 -42.48
C GLU A 1127 -25.65 8.60 -43.20
N GLY A 1128 -25.28 9.80 -43.67
CA GLY A 1128 -26.18 10.74 -44.35
C GLY A 1128 -26.89 11.75 -43.45
N GLU A 1129 -26.78 11.64 -42.12
CA GLU A 1129 -27.19 12.71 -41.20
C GLU A 1129 -26.02 13.69 -40.98
N THR A 1130 -26.32 14.97 -40.73
CA THR A 1130 -25.31 16.05 -40.67
C THR A 1130 -24.92 16.47 -39.25
N GLU A 1131 -25.67 16.02 -38.24
CA GLU A 1131 -25.48 16.34 -36.83
C GLU A 1131 -25.67 15.08 -35.98
N ASN A 1132 -24.83 14.91 -34.97
CA ASN A 1132 -24.87 13.77 -34.05
C ASN A 1132 -26.01 13.92 -33.04
N LYS A 1133 -26.75 12.84 -32.79
CA LYS A 1133 -27.88 12.82 -31.84
C LYS A 1133 -27.39 12.41 -30.45
N VAL A 1134 -27.45 13.35 -29.51
CA VAL A 1134 -27.09 13.09 -28.11
C VAL A 1134 -28.31 12.70 -27.29
N TYR A 1135 -28.20 11.57 -26.61
CA TYR A 1135 -29.17 11.05 -25.66
C TYR A 1135 -28.56 10.98 -24.26
N TYR A 1136 -29.38 11.15 -23.22
CA TYR A 1136 -28.94 11.29 -21.83
C TYR A 1136 -29.60 10.26 -20.93
N TYR A 1137 -28.81 9.59 -20.09
CA TYR A 1137 -29.32 8.55 -19.20
C TYR A 1137 -29.73 9.09 -17.84
N HIS A 1138 -30.86 8.57 -17.34
CA HIS A 1138 -31.36 8.85 -16.00
C HIS A 1138 -31.35 7.54 -15.22
N THR A 1139 -30.30 7.36 -14.41
CA THR A 1139 -30.02 6.12 -13.69
C THR A 1139 -30.71 6.06 -12.33
N ASP A 1140 -30.67 4.89 -11.68
CA ASP A 1140 -30.99 4.73 -10.26
C ASP A 1140 -29.76 5.04 -9.36
N GLN A 1141 -29.74 4.52 -8.13
CA GLN A 1141 -28.64 4.64 -7.18
C GLN A 1141 -27.50 3.61 -7.39
N ILE A 1142 -27.65 2.66 -8.32
CA ILE A 1142 -26.65 1.64 -8.67
C ILE A 1142 -26.28 1.65 -10.18
N GLY A 1143 -26.65 2.71 -10.90
CA GLY A 1143 -26.29 2.91 -12.31
C GLY A 1143 -27.19 2.20 -13.33
N THR A 1144 -28.32 1.63 -12.94
CA THR A 1144 -29.29 1.05 -13.89
C THR A 1144 -30.04 2.17 -14.62
N PRO A 1145 -30.02 2.26 -15.97
CA PRO A 1145 -30.79 3.25 -16.72
C PRO A 1145 -32.29 3.02 -16.57
N LEU A 1146 -33.02 4.02 -16.09
CA LEU A 1146 -34.46 3.98 -15.90
C LEU A 1146 -35.22 4.78 -16.99
N GLU A 1147 -34.65 5.90 -17.43
CA GLU A 1147 -35.04 6.61 -18.66
C GLU A 1147 -33.81 6.92 -19.52
N MET A 1148 -34.08 7.22 -20.79
CA MET A 1148 -33.20 7.96 -21.67
C MET A 1148 -33.97 9.15 -22.26
N THR A 1149 -33.38 10.35 -22.23
CA THR A 1149 -33.96 11.56 -22.86
C THR A 1149 -33.17 12.01 -24.07
N ASP A 1150 -33.81 12.71 -24.99
CA ASP A 1150 -33.12 13.47 -26.05
C ASP A 1150 -32.51 14.79 -25.51
N ALA A 1151 -31.89 15.56 -26.40
CA ALA A 1151 -31.34 16.88 -26.08
C ALA A 1151 -32.41 17.95 -25.76
N ASP A 1152 -33.66 17.74 -26.16
CA ASP A 1152 -34.81 18.59 -25.83
C ASP A 1152 -35.41 18.26 -24.45
N GLY A 1153 -34.97 17.18 -23.80
CA GLY A 1153 -35.44 16.70 -22.51
C GLY A 1153 -36.69 15.82 -22.58
N GLN A 1154 -37.10 15.37 -23.77
CA GLN A 1154 -38.20 14.41 -23.93
C GLN A 1154 -37.72 12.99 -23.63
N ILE A 1155 -38.55 12.19 -22.96
CA ILE A 1155 -38.23 10.79 -22.64
C ILE A 1155 -38.49 9.96 -23.89
N VAL A 1156 -37.42 9.45 -24.52
CA VAL A 1156 -37.47 8.60 -25.73
C VAL A 1156 -37.37 7.10 -25.42
N TRP A 1157 -36.95 6.75 -24.21
CA TRP A 1157 -36.93 5.37 -23.71
C TRP A 1157 -37.18 5.33 -22.20
N GLN A 1158 -37.95 4.34 -21.73
CA GLN A 1158 -38.27 4.16 -20.30
C GLN A 1158 -38.61 2.69 -19.98
N ALA A 1159 -38.02 2.15 -18.90
CA ALA A 1159 -38.34 0.81 -18.40
C ALA A 1159 -38.78 0.77 -16.93
N LYS A 1160 -39.66 -0.18 -16.60
CA LYS A 1160 -39.83 -0.75 -15.26
C LYS A 1160 -39.08 -2.08 -15.17
N TYR A 1161 -38.41 -2.32 -14.05
CA TYR A 1161 -37.54 -3.47 -13.82
C TYR A 1161 -38.03 -4.33 -12.66
N ARG A 1162 -37.73 -5.63 -12.74
CA ARG A 1162 -37.73 -6.56 -11.62
C ARG A 1162 -36.44 -6.43 -10.80
N ALA A 1163 -36.46 -6.90 -9.56
CA ALA A 1163 -35.36 -6.72 -8.61
C ALA A 1163 -33.98 -7.20 -9.13
N TRP A 1164 -33.98 -8.21 -10.01
CA TRP A 1164 -32.79 -8.81 -10.62
C TRP A 1164 -32.64 -8.44 -12.11
N GLY A 1165 -32.89 -7.18 -12.47
CA GLY A 1165 -32.50 -6.60 -13.76
C GLY A 1165 -33.33 -6.97 -15.00
N ALA A 1166 -34.22 -7.95 -14.92
CA ALA A 1166 -35.16 -8.26 -16.00
C ALA A 1166 -36.19 -7.13 -16.17
N ILE A 1167 -36.45 -6.71 -17.41
CA ILE A 1167 -37.50 -5.71 -17.69
C ILE A 1167 -38.89 -6.31 -17.41
N GLU A 1168 -39.66 -5.58 -16.62
CA GLU A 1168 -41.06 -5.87 -16.28
C GLU A 1168 -41.99 -5.26 -17.34
N LYS A 1169 -41.70 -4.03 -17.79
CA LYS A 1169 -42.41 -3.32 -18.86
C LYS A 1169 -41.54 -2.22 -19.48
N LEU A 1170 -41.49 -2.15 -20.81
CA LEU A 1170 -41.12 -0.93 -21.53
C LEU A 1170 -42.34 0.00 -21.57
N VAL A 1171 -42.15 1.25 -21.14
CA VAL A 1171 -43.20 2.28 -21.08
C VAL A 1171 -43.07 3.24 -22.26
N VAL A 1172 -41.84 3.59 -22.62
CA VAL A 1172 -41.47 4.31 -23.85
C VAL A 1172 -40.30 3.55 -24.49
N ASN A 1173 -40.31 3.42 -25.82
CA ASN A 1173 -39.26 2.72 -26.58
C ASN A 1173 -39.22 3.24 -28.03
N GLU A 1174 -38.95 4.53 -28.19
CA GLU A 1174 -38.83 5.20 -29.49
C GLU A 1174 -37.44 4.99 -30.12
N VAL A 1175 -36.43 4.77 -29.27
CA VAL A 1175 -35.03 4.54 -29.64
C VAL A 1175 -34.56 3.21 -29.02
N GLU A 1176 -33.82 2.39 -29.78
CA GLU A 1176 -33.15 1.22 -29.20
C GLU A 1176 -32.10 1.67 -28.19
N GLN A 1177 -32.05 0.99 -27.06
CA GLN A 1177 -31.03 1.17 -26.02
C GLN A 1177 -30.68 -0.19 -25.47
N ASN A 1178 -29.40 -0.52 -25.32
CA ASN A 1178 -28.93 -1.87 -24.96
C ASN A 1178 -28.27 -1.98 -23.58
N LEU A 1179 -27.87 -0.88 -22.93
CA LEU A 1179 -27.41 -0.94 -21.53
C LEU A 1179 -28.62 -1.07 -20.57
N ARG A 1180 -28.47 -1.94 -19.55
CA ARG A 1180 -29.51 -2.37 -18.60
C ARG A 1180 -29.00 -2.33 -17.16
N PHE A 1181 -29.34 -3.34 -16.36
CA PHE A 1181 -29.01 -3.47 -14.94
C PHE A 1181 -27.52 -3.25 -14.71
N GLN A 1182 -27.19 -2.32 -13.80
CA GLN A 1182 -25.79 -1.91 -13.52
C GLN A 1182 -24.96 -1.58 -14.78
N GLY A 1183 -25.60 -0.94 -15.78
CA GLY A 1183 -24.94 -0.50 -17.02
C GLY A 1183 -24.53 -1.61 -17.99
N GLN A 1184 -24.86 -2.87 -17.71
CA GLN A 1184 -24.45 -4.01 -18.55
C GLN A 1184 -25.19 -4.06 -19.88
N TYR A 1185 -24.50 -4.51 -20.94
CA TYR A 1185 -25.08 -4.67 -22.28
C TYR A 1185 -25.96 -5.92 -22.35
N PHE A 1186 -27.19 -5.78 -22.84
CA PHE A 1186 -28.19 -6.84 -22.95
C PHE A 1186 -28.31 -7.43 -24.36
N ASP A 1187 -28.42 -8.76 -24.45
CA ASP A 1187 -28.52 -9.51 -25.69
C ASP A 1187 -29.92 -10.13 -25.87
N VAL A 1188 -30.73 -9.51 -26.73
CA VAL A 1188 -32.16 -9.82 -26.94
C VAL A 1188 -32.44 -11.28 -27.33
N GLU A 1189 -31.51 -11.93 -28.03
CA GLU A 1189 -31.61 -13.32 -28.47
C GLU A 1189 -31.36 -14.34 -27.34
N THR A 1190 -30.56 -13.99 -26.33
CA THR A 1190 -30.25 -14.87 -25.18
C THR A 1190 -31.12 -14.54 -23.97
N GLY A 1191 -31.48 -13.25 -23.81
CA GLY A 1191 -32.09 -12.70 -22.62
C GLY A 1191 -31.12 -12.56 -21.44
N LEU A 1192 -29.82 -12.41 -21.73
CA LEU A 1192 -28.75 -12.11 -20.78
C LEU A 1192 -28.46 -10.59 -20.77
#